data_AF-A0A8U0LM70-F1
#
_entry.id   AF-A0A8U0LM70-F1
#
_cell.length_a   1.000
_cell.length_b   1.000
_cell.length_c   1.000
_cell.angle_alpha   90.00
_cell.angle_beta   90.00
_cell.angle_gamma   90.00
#
_symmetry.space_group_name_H-M   'P 1'
#
loop_
_entity.id
_entity.type
_entity.pdbx_description
1 polymer ?
#
loop_
_entity_poly.entity_id
_entity_poly.type
_entity_poly.pdbx_seq_one_letter_code
_entity_poly.pdbx_strand_id
1 'polypeptide(L)'
;MRTVWQVFLRDCRRILRNPVAVVVTLGVAILPSLYAWFNILANWDPYSATGNLQVAVANEDQGTTNDLVGHLDAGRQVVKKLKQNDELGWRFVDNEEQAVHGVETGEYYAAIVLPKDFSASLVESVTGTSKQPKIKYYVNEKKNAIAPKITDTGATTIDEQINSAFVTTVATTVASAVSEAGDDLDQVTGKAQHDTIDDLNTVMSTLNTVQDSLTDLQDTLAQSDTILADAKQTTASLKQTVAAAQKASRQSGTLLAETQAGSQAFSTTLVGALDTSSAQLSGLAVHVNNAAGSITGSFNSAQNSVDTITNTLSAPLNATQTSISDLKNALTKAGIGKDTTDPVGQNIWKQIDALDSLISKQQTQLNTFHTDTTQFINSGKDATTNLSGAMTNTTTGGIAALNTARGSLTGTVMPSLTSSLNSFAALNGTLDGTLTSLSGTLDQADGLFDQLVDTLNQTKTTISSTQDSLRQVASDVATVRTDIATLDSSAAYQKIRDTLHLDDKGFGEFMGNPVALTTKVVYATDNYGSAVTPFYTNLALWVGGFVLIAIYKLEVDRKGIRRITATQAYLGRWLLLVTIGFLQAVIATIGDLVLGIQCEHPLLFILAGIFCSFVYINIIYALAVAFRHIGKAIAVILVIVQIPGASGLYPIEMMPNFFRELHPWLPFTYGINAMRGPIAGLYANHYWLDMLHLFWYLPAALFVGLVIRRYAMNLNALFDRRLGDTDLMITEHNSMVNEQVSLNSVFRTVSDSKELRDIIAHRAHRFFARYPKMIVAGLTLLTVLPFVFLVLLFVTQEKIAMLTSWILSIILIDAYLIVVEYARETYAMQLGVSAMSADEFRNVMLNGYAWRRFHGHGRHEAAMGSNPDIGETTERLTLFGDQAAEPTAHTAQSGQSGQSGQSGQSGQGGAR
;
A
#
# COMPACT_ATOMS: atom_id res chain seq x y z
N MET A 1 50.40 -7.50 -10.64
CA MET A 1 50.30 -6.37 -11.60
C MET A 1 50.87 -6.68 -12.98
N ARG A 2 52.12 -7.16 -13.13
CA ARG A 2 52.71 -7.45 -14.47
C ARG A 2 51.83 -8.36 -15.36
N THR A 3 51.31 -9.46 -14.81
CA THR A 3 50.43 -10.40 -15.54
C THR A 3 49.10 -9.76 -15.96
N VAL A 4 48.54 -8.87 -15.14
CA VAL A 4 47.29 -8.13 -15.43
C VAL A 4 47.49 -7.24 -16.65
N TRP A 5 48.59 -6.48 -16.67
CA TRP A 5 48.95 -5.62 -17.79
C TRP A 5 49.22 -6.39 -19.08
N GLN A 6 49.86 -7.56 -18.97
CA GLN A 6 50.08 -8.45 -20.13
C GLN A 6 48.76 -8.94 -20.75
N VAL A 7 47.78 -9.31 -19.92
CA VAL A 7 46.44 -9.71 -20.39
C VAL A 7 45.76 -8.54 -21.11
N PHE A 8 45.73 -7.37 -20.49
CA PHE A 8 45.13 -6.16 -21.05
C PHE A 8 45.76 -5.78 -22.40
N LEU A 9 47.08 -5.61 -22.45
CA LEU A 9 47.79 -5.26 -23.69
C LEU A 9 47.61 -6.30 -24.79
N ARG A 10 47.57 -7.60 -24.43
CA ARG A 10 47.32 -8.67 -25.39
C ARG A 10 45.93 -8.55 -25.99
N ASP A 11 44.92 -8.29 -25.17
CA ASP A 11 43.53 -8.20 -25.62
C ASP A 11 43.32 -6.93 -26.48
N CYS A 12 43.89 -5.78 -26.08
CA CYS A 12 43.93 -4.58 -26.93
C CYS A 12 44.61 -4.84 -28.28
N ARG A 13 45.76 -5.52 -28.28
CA ARG A 13 46.48 -5.86 -29.51
C ARG A 13 45.69 -6.83 -30.40
N ARG A 14 44.93 -7.76 -29.83
CA ARG A 14 44.04 -8.66 -30.57
C ARG A 14 42.93 -7.88 -31.27
N ILE A 15 42.34 -6.88 -30.60
CA ILE A 15 41.32 -6.01 -31.20
C ILE A 15 41.94 -5.19 -32.33
N LEU A 16 43.03 -4.47 -32.06
CA LEU A 16 43.67 -3.57 -33.04
C LEU A 16 44.21 -4.29 -34.30
N ARG A 17 44.54 -5.59 -34.19
CA ARG A 17 45.03 -6.38 -35.32
C ARG A 17 43.90 -6.90 -36.23
N ASN A 18 42.66 -6.96 -35.74
CA ASN A 18 41.52 -7.44 -36.52
C ASN A 18 40.62 -6.23 -36.89
N PRO A 19 40.55 -5.83 -38.18
CA PRO A 19 39.79 -4.66 -38.58
C PRO A 19 38.29 -4.79 -38.25
N VAL A 20 37.71 -5.99 -38.35
CA VAL A 20 36.30 -6.23 -37.97
C VAL A 20 36.11 -6.00 -36.47
N ALA A 21 37.05 -6.46 -35.63
CA ALA A 21 36.97 -6.23 -34.19
C ALA A 21 37.10 -4.74 -33.84
N VAL A 22 37.93 -3.97 -34.55
CA VAL A 22 38.02 -2.51 -34.37
C VAL A 22 36.69 -1.83 -34.71
N VAL A 23 36.09 -2.16 -35.87
CA VAL A 23 34.79 -1.59 -36.28
C VAL A 23 33.70 -1.92 -35.27
N VAL A 24 33.62 -3.18 -34.82
CA VAL A 24 32.65 -3.58 -33.77
C VAL A 24 32.93 -2.83 -32.47
N THR A 25 34.18 -2.64 -32.07
CA THR A 25 34.55 -1.89 -30.86
C THR A 25 34.12 -0.43 -30.94
N LEU A 26 34.35 0.23 -32.08
CA LEU A 26 33.92 1.61 -32.32
C LEU A 26 32.39 1.72 -32.36
N GLY A 27 31.70 0.77 -33.01
CA GLY A 27 30.24 0.70 -33.01
C GLY A 27 29.67 0.57 -31.60
N VAL A 28 30.23 -0.32 -30.79
CA VAL A 28 29.86 -0.48 -29.36
C VAL A 28 30.18 0.77 -28.55
N ALA A 29 31.23 1.52 -28.89
CA ALA A 29 31.58 2.75 -28.21
C ALA A 29 30.58 3.90 -28.50
N ILE A 30 29.95 3.91 -29.68
CA ILE A 30 29.05 4.99 -30.13
C ILE A 30 27.57 4.67 -29.86
N LEU A 31 27.17 3.40 -29.97
CA LEU A 31 25.77 2.96 -29.87
C LEU A 31 25.00 3.54 -28.68
N PRO A 32 25.56 3.57 -27.45
CA PRO A 32 24.82 4.11 -26.31
C PRO A 32 24.63 5.62 -26.41
N SER A 33 25.63 6.35 -26.93
CA SER A 33 25.55 7.79 -27.13
C SER A 33 24.45 8.18 -28.12
N LEU A 34 24.25 7.39 -29.19
CA LEU A 34 23.14 7.61 -30.13
C LEU A 34 21.78 7.60 -29.42
N TYR A 35 21.58 6.69 -28.46
CA TYR A 35 20.35 6.64 -27.69
C TYR A 35 20.15 7.94 -26.90
N ALA A 36 21.16 8.43 -26.19
CA ALA A 36 21.06 9.71 -25.47
C ALA A 36 20.76 10.85 -26.44
N TRP A 37 21.54 10.99 -27.51
CA TRP A 37 21.42 12.10 -28.45
C TRP A 37 20.07 12.18 -29.14
N PHE A 38 19.54 11.06 -29.64
CA PHE A 38 18.22 11.06 -30.27
C PHE A 38 17.10 11.42 -29.29
N ASN A 39 17.19 10.97 -28.03
CA ASN A 39 16.18 11.31 -27.03
C ASN A 39 16.30 12.75 -26.55
N ILE A 40 17.51 13.28 -26.39
CA ILE A 40 17.74 14.68 -26.03
C ILE A 40 17.24 15.59 -27.15
N LEU A 41 17.55 15.28 -28.41
CA LEU A 41 17.05 16.03 -29.57
C LEU A 41 15.52 15.96 -29.71
N ALA A 42 14.93 14.77 -29.54
CA ALA A 42 13.47 14.62 -29.62
C ALA A 42 12.74 15.43 -28.53
N ASN A 43 13.39 15.64 -27.39
CA ASN A 43 12.88 16.43 -26.27
C ASN A 43 13.57 17.80 -26.16
N TRP A 44 14.12 18.34 -27.26
CA TRP A 44 14.91 19.57 -27.18
C TRP A 44 14.09 20.74 -26.65
N ASP A 45 12.93 20.97 -27.27
CA ASP A 45 11.98 21.99 -26.86
C ASP A 45 10.56 21.60 -27.29
N PRO A 46 9.90 20.70 -26.54
CA PRO A 46 8.53 20.30 -26.84
C PRO A 46 7.51 21.43 -26.64
N TYR A 47 7.91 22.56 -26.02
CA TYR A 47 7.04 23.68 -25.67
C TYR A 47 7.08 24.83 -26.68
N SER A 48 8.14 24.96 -27.48
CA SER A 48 8.18 25.94 -28.59
C SER A 48 7.11 25.74 -29.66
N ALA A 49 6.57 24.53 -29.78
CA ALA A 49 5.62 24.15 -30.83
C ALA A 49 4.16 24.12 -30.34
N THR A 50 3.84 24.80 -29.23
CA THR A 50 2.50 24.83 -28.63
C THR A 50 1.43 25.42 -29.55
N GLY A 51 1.78 26.24 -30.53
CA GLY A 51 0.87 26.71 -31.58
C GLY A 51 0.22 25.58 -32.41
N ASN A 52 0.76 24.36 -32.37
CA ASN A 52 0.14 23.19 -33.00
C ASN A 52 -0.98 22.57 -32.14
N LEU A 53 -1.07 22.90 -30.84
CA LEU A 53 -2.17 22.48 -29.97
C LEU A 53 -3.41 23.31 -30.29
N GLN A 54 -4.37 22.67 -30.97
CA GLN A 54 -5.60 23.32 -31.37
C GLN A 54 -6.55 23.48 -30.17
N VAL A 55 -6.90 24.72 -29.84
CA VAL A 55 -7.83 25.08 -28.76
C VAL A 55 -9.00 25.85 -29.37
N ALA A 56 -10.20 25.30 -29.26
CA ALA A 56 -11.40 25.97 -29.76
C ALA A 56 -11.84 27.09 -28.82
N VAL A 57 -12.36 28.17 -29.39
CA VAL A 57 -12.95 29.28 -28.64
C VAL A 57 -14.32 29.59 -29.26
N ALA A 58 -15.37 29.45 -28.47
CA ALA A 58 -16.73 29.86 -28.82
C ALA A 58 -17.13 31.07 -27.99
N ASN A 59 -17.63 32.11 -28.63
CA ASN A 59 -18.12 33.31 -27.96
C ASN A 59 -19.63 33.46 -28.16
N GLU A 60 -20.40 33.12 -27.13
CA GLU A 60 -21.86 33.30 -27.11
C GLU A 60 -22.28 34.61 -26.44
N ASP A 61 -21.33 35.33 -25.83
CA ASP A 61 -21.54 36.59 -25.12
C ASP A 61 -22.20 37.64 -26.02
N GLN A 62 -23.25 38.28 -25.49
CA GLN A 62 -24.03 39.28 -26.22
C GLN A 62 -23.57 40.72 -25.93
N GLY A 63 -22.61 40.88 -25.02
CA GLY A 63 -22.26 42.18 -24.45
C GLY A 63 -23.35 42.68 -23.49
N THR A 64 -23.07 43.78 -22.81
CA THR A 64 -24.03 44.46 -21.92
C THR A 64 -23.90 45.96 -22.06
N THR A 65 -24.95 46.69 -21.68
CA THR A 65 -24.94 48.16 -21.62
C THR A 65 -25.44 48.58 -20.25
N ASN A 66 -24.66 49.39 -19.54
CA ASN A 66 -24.99 49.88 -18.21
C ASN A 66 -24.55 51.35 -18.07
N ASP A 67 -25.30 52.13 -17.29
CA ASP A 67 -25.03 53.54 -17.00
C ASP A 67 -23.64 53.77 -16.37
N LEU A 68 -23.09 52.77 -15.68
CA LEU A 68 -21.79 52.84 -14.98
C LEU A 68 -20.56 52.57 -15.87
N VAL A 69 -20.68 51.80 -16.95
CA VAL A 69 -19.54 51.38 -17.80
C VAL A 69 -19.79 51.57 -19.31
N GLY A 70 -20.93 52.14 -19.69
CA GLY A 70 -21.35 52.25 -21.08
C GLY A 70 -21.63 50.88 -21.71
N HIS A 71 -21.39 50.75 -23.02
CA HIS A 71 -21.49 49.46 -23.72
C HIS A 71 -20.19 48.65 -23.53
N LEU A 72 -20.28 47.53 -22.81
CA LEU A 72 -19.18 46.61 -22.55
C LEU A 72 -19.43 45.29 -23.27
N ASP A 73 -18.52 44.91 -24.16
CA ASP A 73 -18.49 43.58 -24.77
C ASP A 73 -17.14 42.91 -24.44
N ALA A 74 -17.09 42.29 -23.27
CA ALA A 74 -15.92 41.60 -22.77
C ALA A 74 -15.60 40.37 -23.64
N GLY A 75 -16.61 39.64 -24.13
CA GLY A 75 -16.41 38.46 -24.96
C GLY A 75 -15.68 38.76 -26.27
N ARG A 76 -16.08 39.80 -27.00
CA ARG A 76 -15.37 40.24 -28.23
C ARG A 76 -13.97 40.74 -27.93
N GLN A 77 -13.75 41.39 -26.79
CA GLN A 77 -12.40 41.84 -26.41
C GLN A 77 -11.47 40.65 -26.13
N VAL A 78 -11.95 39.62 -25.43
CA VAL A 78 -11.21 38.37 -25.20
C VAL A 78 -10.87 37.69 -26.52
N VAL A 79 -11.85 37.51 -27.40
CA VAL A 79 -11.63 36.92 -28.73
C VAL A 79 -10.61 37.72 -29.55
N LYS A 80 -10.65 39.06 -29.47
CA LYS A 80 -9.70 39.93 -30.18
C LYS A 80 -8.27 39.76 -29.65
N LYS A 81 -8.08 39.69 -28.32
CA LYS A 81 -6.76 39.43 -27.72
C LYS A 81 -6.25 38.03 -28.05
N LEU A 82 -7.11 37.02 -28.01
CA LEU A 82 -6.75 35.65 -28.37
C LEU A 82 -6.33 35.51 -29.83
N LYS A 83 -6.93 36.27 -30.75
CA LYS A 83 -6.49 36.33 -32.15
C LYS A 83 -5.10 36.95 -32.33
N GLN A 84 -4.59 37.67 -31.33
CA GLN A 84 -3.26 38.28 -31.34
C GLN A 84 -2.22 37.44 -30.59
N ASN A 85 -2.65 36.39 -29.87
CA ASN A 85 -1.76 35.47 -29.16
C ASN A 85 -1.48 34.25 -30.06
N ASP A 86 -0.21 34.05 -30.43
CA ASP A 86 0.21 32.94 -31.29
C ASP A 86 0.82 31.76 -30.50
N GLU A 87 0.72 31.77 -29.17
CA GLU A 87 1.32 30.74 -28.31
C GLU A 87 0.57 29.41 -28.39
N LEU A 88 -0.74 29.45 -28.66
CA LEU A 88 -1.61 28.28 -28.84
C LEU A 88 -2.33 28.34 -30.19
N GLY A 89 -2.72 27.18 -30.71
CA GLY A 89 -3.45 27.05 -31.97
C GLY A 89 -4.92 27.42 -31.83
N TRP A 90 -5.24 28.69 -31.61
CA TRP A 90 -6.62 29.13 -31.41
C TRP A 90 -7.49 28.85 -32.64
N ARG A 91 -8.68 28.29 -32.40
CA ARG A 91 -9.69 27.99 -33.42
C ARG A 91 -11.04 28.57 -33.01
N PHE A 92 -11.42 29.66 -33.66
CA PHE A 92 -12.69 30.33 -33.36
C PHE A 92 -13.81 29.62 -34.10
N VAL A 93 -14.81 29.16 -33.35
CA VAL A 93 -15.98 28.42 -33.86
C VAL A 93 -17.26 29.18 -33.52
N ASP A 94 -18.34 28.88 -34.24
CA ASP A 94 -19.54 29.72 -34.23
C ASP A 94 -20.37 29.56 -32.95
N ASN A 95 -20.35 28.38 -32.31
CA ASN A 95 -21.17 28.09 -31.13
C ASN A 95 -20.54 27.06 -30.18
N GLU A 96 -21.10 26.96 -28.98
CA GLU A 96 -20.69 25.99 -27.95
C GLU A 96 -20.74 24.54 -28.45
N GLU A 97 -21.77 24.14 -29.18
CA GLU A 97 -21.94 22.75 -29.64
C GLU A 97 -20.81 22.32 -30.57
N GLN A 98 -20.40 23.17 -31.51
CA GLN A 98 -19.29 22.89 -32.43
C GLN A 98 -17.95 22.81 -31.69
N ALA A 99 -17.74 23.69 -30.71
CA ALA A 99 -16.55 23.68 -29.86
C ALA A 99 -16.44 22.36 -29.08
N VAL A 100 -17.52 21.96 -28.40
CA VAL A 100 -17.59 20.73 -27.61
C VAL A 100 -17.45 19.51 -28.51
N HIS A 101 -18.16 19.47 -29.64
CA HIS A 101 -18.06 18.36 -30.59
C HIS A 101 -16.63 18.18 -31.12
N GLY A 102 -15.92 19.26 -31.43
CA GLY A 102 -14.52 19.19 -31.85
C GLY A 102 -13.57 18.69 -30.75
N VAL A 103 -13.86 18.97 -29.47
CA VAL A 103 -13.12 18.38 -28.34
C VAL A 103 -13.44 16.89 -28.20
N GLU A 104 -14.71 16.49 -28.33
CA GLU A 104 -15.15 15.10 -28.24
C GLU A 104 -14.58 14.22 -29.36
N THR A 105 -14.58 14.71 -30.61
CA THR A 105 -13.99 14.00 -31.76
C THR A 105 -12.46 14.00 -31.74
N GLY A 106 -11.86 14.86 -30.91
CA GLY A 106 -10.41 15.03 -30.81
C GLY A 106 -9.83 15.88 -31.93
N GLU A 107 -10.63 16.67 -32.65
CA GLU A 107 -10.15 17.72 -33.55
C GLU A 107 -9.42 18.80 -32.74
N TYR A 108 -9.99 19.21 -31.59
CA TYR A 108 -9.42 20.15 -30.63
C TYR A 108 -8.95 19.42 -29.36
N TYR A 109 -7.90 19.93 -28.71
CA TYR A 109 -7.43 19.42 -27.42
C TYR A 109 -8.24 19.98 -26.25
N ALA A 110 -8.70 21.22 -26.40
CA ALA A 110 -9.56 21.89 -25.43
C ALA A 110 -10.49 22.87 -26.15
N ALA A 111 -11.54 23.30 -25.46
CA ALA A 111 -12.43 24.37 -25.88
C ALA A 111 -12.74 25.31 -24.72
N ILE A 112 -12.83 26.59 -25.03
CA ILE A 112 -13.19 27.67 -24.12
C ILE A 112 -14.47 28.29 -24.64
N VAL A 113 -15.50 28.36 -23.80
CA VAL A 113 -16.80 28.90 -24.17
C VAL A 113 -17.15 30.05 -23.25
N LEU A 114 -17.33 31.23 -23.84
CA LEU A 114 -17.81 32.44 -23.17
C LEU A 114 -19.35 32.45 -23.23
N PRO A 115 -20.05 32.29 -22.09
CA PRO A 115 -21.51 32.20 -22.06
C PRO A 115 -22.20 33.52 -22.47
N LYS A 116 -23.51 33.44 -22.78
CA LYS A 116 -24.33 34.58 -23.22
C LYS A 116 -24.38 35.75 -22.25
N ASP A 117 -24.28 35.46 -20.95
CA ASP A 117 -24.35 36.40 -19.84
C ASP A 117 -22.97 36.81 -19.31
N PHE A 118 -21.88 36.50 -20.03
CA PHE A 118 -20.52 36.75 -19.55
C PHE A 118 -20.25 38.24 -19.27
N SER A 119 -20.52 39.13 -20.23
CA SER A 119 -20.37 40.59 -20.03
C SER A 119 -21.34 41.15 -18.99
N ALA A 120 -22.57 40.64 -18.96
CA ALA A 120 -23.57 41.08 -17.99
C ALA A 120 -23.18 40.72 -16.55
N SER A 121 -22.69 39.50 -16.33
CA SER A 121 -22.23 39.00 -15.03
C SER A 121 -21.00 39.76 -14.54
N LEU A 122 -20.10 40.17 -15.45
CA LEU A 122 -18.97 41.03 -15.11
C LEU A 122 -19.45 42.37 -14.53
N VAL A 123 -20.41 43.04 -15.17
CA VAL A 123 -20.94 44.32 -14.67
C VAL A 123 -21.74 44.14 -13.38
N GLU A 124 -22.58 43.11 -13.31
CA GLU A 124 -23.40 42.77 -12.13
C GLU A 124 -22.54 42.52 -10.88
N SER A 125 -21.33 41.97 -11.05
CA SER A 125 -20.41 41.72 -9.95
C SER A 125 -19.88 43.00 -9.29
N VAL A 126 -19.85 44.13 -10.01
CA VAL A 126 -19.41 45.44 -9.50
C VAL A 126 -20.60 46.26 -8.99
N THR A 127 -21.80 46.05 -9.54
CA THR A 127 -23.02 46.72 -9.06
C THR A 127 -23.65 46.08 -7.82
N GLY A 128 -22.95 45.16 -7.15
CA GLY A 128 -23.35 44.58 -5.86
C GLY A 128 -24.31 43.38 -5.94
N THR A 129 -24.53 42.82 -7.13
CA THR A 129 -25.31 41.60 -7.33
C THR A 129 -24.39 40.37 -7.32
N SER A 130 -24.73 39.34 -6.53
CA SER A 130 -23.87 38.17 -6.18
C SER A 130 -23.58 37.18 -7.32
N LYS A 131 -23.51 37.62 -8.59
CA LYS A 131 -23.22 36.74 -9.74
C LYS A 131 -21.80 36.96 -10.25
N GLN A 132 -20.95 35.97 -10.02
CA GLN A 132 -19.60 35.92 -10.61
C GLN A 132 -19.66 35.47 -12.07
N PRO A 133 -18.87 36.09 -12.97
CA PRO A 133 -18.75 35.64 -14.36
C PRO A 133 -18.13 34.25 -14.43
N LYS A 134 -18.63 33.41 -15.34
CA LYS A 134 -18.16 32.03 -15.53
C LYS A 134 -17.71 31.83 -16.97
N ILE A 135 -16.62 31.09 -17.14
CA ILE A 135 -16.13 30.59 -18.42
C ILE A 135 -16.25 29.07 -18.38
N LYS A 136 -16.75 28.44 -19.45
CA LYS A 136 -16.76 26.98 -19.53
C LYS A 136 -15.50 26.52 -20.23
N TYR A 137 -14.80 25.57 -19.64
CA TYR A 137 -13.60 24.96 -20.18
C TYR A 137 -13.83 23.46 -20.37
N TYR A 138 -13.63 22.99 -21.60
CA TYR A 138 -13.73 21.60 -21.98
C TYR A 138 -12.36 21.11 -22.41
N VAL A 139 -11.94 19.93 -21.96
CA VAL A 139 -10.61 19.40 -22.26
C VAL A 139 -10.68 17.92 -22.58
N ASN A 140 -9.95 17.49 -23.61
CA ASN A 140 -9.84 16.09 -24.00
C ASN A 140 -8.55 15.48 -23.42
N GLU A 141 -8.62 15.05 -22.16
CA GLU A 141 -7.50 14.39 -21.48
C GLU A 141 -7.14 13.03 -22.11
N LYS A 142 -8.05 12.41 -22.86
CA LYS A 142 -7.82 11.11 -23.52
C LYS A 142 -6.82 11.22 -24.67
N LYS A 143 -6.82 12.32 -25.41
CA LYS A 143 -5.98 12.49 -26.61
C LYS A 143 -4.49 12.52 -26.25
N ASN A 144 -4.14 13.16 -25.13
CA ASN A 144 -2.77 13.24 -24.63
C ASN A 144 -2.78 13.64 -23.15
N ALA A 145 -1.93 13.03 -22.31
CA ALA A 145 -1.90 13.30 -20.87
C ALA A 145 -1.23 14.63 -20.48
N ILE A 146 -0.41 15.21 -21.37
CA ILE A 146 0.34 16.46 -21.14
C ILE A 146 -0.41 17.66 -21.71
N ALA A 147 -1.10 17.48 -22.85
CA ALA A 147 -1.83 18.56 -23.51
C ALA A 147 -2.78 19.34 -22.58
N PRO A 148 -3.59 18.71 -21.69
CA PRO A 148 -4.42 19.40 -20.71
C PRO A 148 -3.63 20.40 -19.85
N LYS A 149 -2.43 20.03 -19.40
CA LYS A 149 -1.60 20.91 -18.56
C LYS A 149 -1.07 22.12 -19.32
N ILE A 150 -0.82 21.95 -20.61
CA ILE A 150 -0.44 23.06 -21.49
C ILE A 150 -1.66 23.96 -21.76
N THR A 151 -2.82 23.38 -22.07
CA THR A 151 -4.05 24.15 -22.36
C THR A 151 -4.64 24.81 -21.11
N ASP A 152 -4.42 24.24 -19.92
CA ASP A 152 -4.76 24.85 -18.62
C ASP A 152 -4.02 26.16 -18.42
N THR A 153 -2.73 26.21 -18.78
CA THR A 153 -1.92 27.44 -18.72
C THR A 153 -2.49 28.52 -19.65
N GLY A 154 -2.98 28.11 -20.83
CA GLY A 154 -3.71 29.00 -21.74
C GLY A 154 -5.02 29.53 -21.13
N ALA A 155 -5.78 28.67 -20.43
CA ALA A 155 -7.01 29.08 -19.75
C ALA A 155 -6.73 30.05 -18.58
N THR A 156 -5.68 29.82 -17.79
CA THR A 156 -5.24 30.74 -16.72
C THR A 156 -4.82 32.08 -17.29
N THR A 157 -4.08 32.10 -18.39
CA THR A 157 -3.68 33.34 -19.07
C THR A 157 -4.90 34.15 -19.53
N ILE A 158 -5.95 33.47 -19.98
CA ILE A 158 -7.23 34.11 -20.34
C ILE A 158 -7.90 34.72 -19.13
N ASP A 159 -7.98 33.97 -18.01
CA ASP A 159 -8.55 34.46 -16.75
C ASP A 159 -7.83 35.72 -16.24
N GLU A 160 -6.50 35.71 -16.24
CA GLU A 160 -5.67 36.86 -15.87
C GLU A 160 -5.90 38.07 -16.78
N GLN A 161 -5.93 37.85 -18.11
CA GLN A 161 -6.16 38.94 -19.08
C GLN A 161 -7.57 39.54 -18.98
N ILE A 162 -8.57 38.72 -18.63
CA ILE A 162 -9.96 39.15 -18.41
C ILE A 162 -10.05 40.01 -17.16
N ASN A 163 -9.52 39.51 -16.03
CA ASN A 163 -9.54 40.23 -14.77
C ASN A 163 -8.80 41.57 -14.89
N SER A 164 -7.62 41.58 -15.51
CA SER A 164 -6.84 42.80 -15.73
C SER A 164 -7.58 43.82 -16.60
N ALA A 165 -8.18 43.40 -17.72
CA ALA A 165 -8.92 44.29 -18.62
C ALA A 165 -10.19 44.85 -17.96
N PHE A 166 -10.89 44.03 -17.17
CA PHE A 166 -12.08 44.44 -16.45
C PHE A 166 -11.76 45.48 -15.37
N VAL A 167 -10.80 45.19 -14.49
CA VAL A 167 -10.38 46.11 -13.42
C VAL A 167 -9.85 47.42 -14.00
N THR A 168 -9.08 47.35 -15.10
CA THR A 168 -8.59 48.55 -15.82
C THR A 168 -9.75 49.40 -16.34
N THR A 169 -10.77 48.77 -16.94
CA THR A 169 -11.93 49.48 -17.51
C THR A 169 -12.77 50.13 -16.42
N VAL A 170 -13.07 49.42 -15.33
CA VAL A 170 -13.83 49.96 -14.19
C VAL A 170 -13.08 51.12 -13.55
N ALA A 171 -11.78 50.96 -13.29
CA ALA A 171 -10.96 52.01 -12.69
C ALA A 171 -10.82 53.26 -13.60
N THR A 172 -10.71 53.08 -14.93
CA THR A 172 -10.67 54.19 -15.89
C THR A 172 -12.00 54.95 -15.94
N THR A 173 -13.13 54.25 -15.90
CA THR A 173 -14.46 54.87 -15.93
C THR A 173 -14.75 55.62 -14.63
N VAL A 174 -14.39 55.04 -13.48
CA VAL A 174 -14.48 55.74 -12.18
C VAL A 174 -13.58 56.97 -12.16
N ALA A 175 -12.34 56.88 -12.65
CA ALA A 175 -11.43 58.03 -12.74
C ALA A 175 -11.99 59.14 -13.66
N SER A 176 -12.58 58.76 -14.80
CA SER A 176 -13.19 59.70 -15.75
C SER A 176 -14.41 60.41 -15.15
N ALA A 177 -15.28 59.67 -14.46
CA ALA A 177 -16.45 60.23 -13.79
C ALA A 177 -16.08 61.20 -12.65
N VAL A 178 -15.01 60.89 -11.90
CA VAL A 178 -14.46 61.78 -10.86
C VAL A 178 -13.83 63.04 -11.46
N SER A 179 -13.16 62.93 -12.62
CA SER A 179 -12.59 64.08 -13.32
C SER A 179 -13.65 64.99 -13.96
N GLU A 180 -14.79 64.45 -14.40
CA GLU A 180 -15.93 65.22 -14.95
C GLU A 180 -16.76 65.90 -13.86
N ALA A 181 -16.86 65.29 -12.67
CA ALA A 181 -17.58 65.85 -11.53
C ALA A 181 -16.82 66.98 -10.80
N GLY A 182 -15.54 67.22 -11.14
CA GLY A 182 -14.65 68.18 -10.46
C GLY A 182 -15.10 69.66 -10.52
N ASP A 183 -15.97 70.04 -11.45
CA ASP A 183 -16.48 71.43 -11.56
C ASP A 183 -17.74 71.71 -10.72
N ASP A 184 -18.41 70.70 -10.14
CA ASP A 184 -19.65 70.87 -9.33
C ASP A 184 -19.57 70.16 -7.95
N LEU A 185 -18.36 69.82 -7.52
CA LEU A 185 -18.11 68.84 -6.45
C LEU A 185 -18.39 69.35 -5.02
N ASP A 186 -18.59 70.65 -4.79
CA ASP A 186 -18.80 71.21 -3.43
C ASP A 186 -20.12 70.76 -2.79
N GLN A 187 -21.17 70.43 -3.57
CA GLN A 187 -22.44 69.92 -3.04
C GLN A 187 -22.54 68.39 -2.99
N VAL A 188 -21.80 67.67 -3.84
CA VAL A 188 -21.81 66.20 -3.90
C VAL A 188 -20.80 65.60 -2.92
N THR A 189 -19.65 66.25 -2.70
CA THR A 189 -18.61 65.80 -1.74
C THR A 189 -19.13 65.76 -0.31
N GLY A 190 -19.86 66.79 0.12
CA GLY A 190 -20.41 66.83 1.48
C GLY A 190 -21.43 65.71 1.75
N LYS A 191 -22.18 65.27 0.73
CA LYS A 191 -23.11 64.13 0.85
C LYS A 191 -22.39 62.79 0.74
N ALA A 192 -21.52 62.59 -0.24
CA ALA A 192 -20.81 61.34 -0.42
C ALA A 192 -19.85 61.04 0.73
N GLN A 193 -19.20 62.06 1.30
CA GLN A 193 -18.37 61.94 2.49
C GLN A 193 -19.21 61.60 3.73
N HIS A 194 -20.40 62.20 3.87
CA HIS A 194 -21.34 61.87 4.94
C HIS A 194 -21.87 60.44 4.81
N ASP A 195 -22.31 60.04 3.62
CA ASP A 195 -22.82 58.71 3.30
C ASP A 195 -21.71 57.66 3.49
N THR A 196 -20.47 57.94 3.08
CA THR A 196 -19.31 57.04 3.30
C THR A 196 -18.97 56.94 4.79
N ILE A 197 -19.06 58.04 5.55
CA ILE A 197 -18.88 58.01 7.01
C ILE A 197 -19.98 57.18 7.67
N ASP A 198 -21.22 57.28 7.19
CA ASP A 198 -22.36 56.50 7.68
C ASP A 198 -22.27 55.02 7.30
N ASP A 199 -21.77 54.69 6.11
CA ASP A 199 -21.45 53.33 5.70
C ASP A 199 -20.32 52.75 6.55
N LEU A 200 -19.26 53.52 6.83
CA LEU A 200 -18.19 53.12 7.74
C LEU A 200 -18.68 52.96 9.19
N ASN A 201 -19.63 53.79 9.64
CA ASN A 201 -20.32 53.59 10.92
C ASN A 201 -21.12 52.28 10.93
N THR A 202 -21.78 51.96 9.82
CA THR A 202 -22.54 50.71 9.65
C THR A 202 -21.61 49.51 9.64
N VAL A 203 -20.45 49.59 8.96
CA VAL A 203 -19.40 48.56 8.97
C VAL A 203 -18.84 48.39 10.38
N MET A 204 -18.51 49.47 11.11
CA MET A 204 -18.08 49.37 12.50
C MET A 204 -19.14 48.73 13.41
N SER A 205 -20.42 49.09 13.23
CA SER A 205 -21.54 48.48 13.96
C SER A 205 -21.66 46.99 13.65
N THR A 206 -21.47 46.60 12.39
CA THR A 206 -21.46 45.20 11.95
C THR A 206 -20.27 44.45 12.53
N LEU A 207 -19.07 45.04 12.53
CA LEU A 207 -17.87 44.46 13.14
C LEU A 207 -18.03 44.25 14.65
N ASN A 208 -18.67 45.19 15.35
CA ASN A 208 -19.03 45.03 16.76
C ASN A 208 -20.04 43.90 16.96
N THR A 209 -21.08 43.83 16.12
CA THR A 209 -22.08 42.75 16.17
C THR A 209 -21.45 41.38 15.92
N VAL A 210 -20.47 41.29 15.01
CA VAL A 210 -19.70 40.06 14.75
C VAL A 210 -18.77 39.75 15.93
N GLN A 211 -18.12 40.75 16.54
CA GLN A 211 -17.33 40.53 17.76
C GLN A 211 -18.18 40.02 18.93
N ASP A 212 -19.39 40.56 19.11
CA ASP A 212 -20.36 40.11 20.10
C ASP A 212 -20.78 38.66 19.80
N SER A 213 -21.10 38.35 18.55
CA SER A 213 -21.45 36.98 18.12
C SER A 213 -20.30 35.99 18.32
N LEU A 214 -19.05 36.41 18.13
CA LEU A 214 -17.86 35.58 18.41
C LEU A 214 -17.60 35.43 19.91
N THR A 215 -18.00 36.42 20.73
CA THR A 215 -17.95 36.34 22.19
C THR A 215 -18.99 35.36 22.70
N ASP A 216 -20.23 35.45 22.20
CA ASP A 216 -21.29 34.48 22.47
C ASP A 216 -20.89 33.06 22.06
N LEU A 217 -20.19 32.92 20.93
CA LEU A 217 -19.64 31.64 20.48
C LEU A 217 -18.52 31.15 21.42
N GLN A 218 -17.64 32.02 21.88
CA GLN A 218 -16.62 31.68 22.90
C GLN A 218 -17.26 31.19 24.19
N ASP A 219 -18.31 31.86 24.66
CA ASP A 219 -19.07 31.46 25.85
C ASP A 219 -19.76 30.10 25.64
N THR A 220 -20.31 29.87 24.45
CA THR A 220 -20.89 28.57 24.05
C THR A 220 -19.84 27.46 24.02
N LEU A 221 -18.63 27.75 23.54
CA LEU A 221 -17.52 26.81 23.53
C LEU A 221 -16.96 26.56 24.95
N ALA A 222 -17.04 27.54 25.85
CA ALA A 222 -16.70 27.35 27.27
C ALA A 222 -17.75 26.50 27.99
N GLN A 223 -19.04 26.67 27.68
CA GLN A 223 -20.09 25.75 28.15
C GLN A 223 -19.87 24.33 27.63
N SER A 224 -19.39 24.19 26.40
CA SER A 224 -19.05 22.89 25.80
C SER A 224 -17.90 22.18 26.55
N ASP A 225 -16.93 22.91 27.13
CA ASP A 225 -15.91 22.29 28.01
C ASP A 225 -16.52 21.63 29.24
N THR A 226 -17.50 22.30 29.84
CA THR A 226 -18.18 21.79 31.04
C THR A 226 -18.94 20.52 30.69
N ILE A 227 -19.66 20.53 29.56
CA ILE A 227 -20.40 19.36 29.05
C ILE A 227 -19.45 18.19 28.73
N LEU A 228 -18.29 18.46 28.14
CA LEU A 228 -17.30 17.43 27.83
C LEU A 228 -16.58 16.91 29.06
N ALA A 229 -16.30 17.77 30.04
CA ALA A 229 -15.77 17.36 31.34
C ALA A 229 -16.76 16.42 32.05
N ASP A 230 -18.05 16.76 32.04
CA ASP A 230 -19.11 15.92 32.61
C ASP A 230 -19.26 14.60 31.84
N ALA A 231 -19.15 14.61 30.51
CA ALA A 231 -19.19 13.41 29.67
C ALA A 231 -17.99 12.48 29.91
N LYS A 232 -16.78 13.04 30.08
CA LYS A 232 -15.58 12.28 30.46
C LYS A 232 -15.69 11.72 31.86
N GLN A 233 -16.19 12.49 32.82
CA GLN A 233 -16.42 12.03 34.19
C GLN A 233 -17.45 10.89 34.23
N THR A 234 -18.51 10.98 33.42
CA THR A 234 -19.52 9.93 33.26
C THR A 234 -18.91 8.68 32.63
N THR A 235 -18.10 8.83 31.59
CA THR A 235 -17.38 7.72 30.93
C THR A 235 -16.42 7.02 31.90
N ALA A 236 -15.68 7.77 32.71
CA ALA A 236 -14.79 7.23 33.74
C ALA A 236 -15.56 6.46 34.83
N SER A 237 -16.68 7.01 35.29
CA SER A 237 -17.57 6.35 36.27
C SER A 237 -18.17 5.06 35.71
N LEU A 238 -18.52 5.07 34.41
CA LEU A 238 -19.01 3.90 33.70
C LEU A 238 -17.92 2.84 33.49
N LYS A 239 -16.68 3.23 33.15
CA LYS A 239 -15.52 2.31 33.09
C LYS A 239 -15.30 1.62 34.44
N GLN A 240 -15.36 2.37 35.54
CA GLN A 240 -15.23 1.81 36.89
C GLN A 240 -16.35 0.81 37.21
N THR A 241 -17.58 1.14 36.81
CA THR A 241 -18.75 0.27 37.01
C THR A 241 -18.66 -1.00 36.16
N VAL A 242 -18.22 -0.90 34.90
CA VAL A 242 -17.97 -2.03 34.00
C VAL A 242 -16.87 -2.93 34.57
N ALA A 243 -15.79 -2.37 35.10
CA ALA A 243 -14.73 -3.16 35.74
C ALA A 243 -15.23 -3.90 36.99
N ALA A 244 -16.06 -3.25 37.81
CA ALA A 244 -16.70 -3.89 38.96
C ALA A 244 -17.66 -5.01 38.52
N ALA A 245 -18.45 -4.79 37.47
CA ALA A 245 -19.36 -5.78 36.90
C ALA A 245 -18.62 -6.97 36.27
N GLN A 246 -17.48 -6.75 35.59
CA GLN A 246 -16.60 -7.81 35.09
C GLN A 246 -16.06 -8.66 36.23
N LYS A 247 -15.58 -8.03 37.30
CA LYS A 247 -15.10 -8.74 38.49
C LYS A 247 -16.21 -9.59 39.12
N ALA A 248 -17.40 -9.03 39.26
CA ALA A 248 -18.58 -9.73 39.79
C ALA A 248 -19.00 -10.90 38.88
N SER A 249 -19.00 -10.71 37.55
CA SER A 249 -19.32 -11.77 36.57
C SER A 249 -18.31 -12.92 36.60
N ARG A 250 -17.00 -12.63 36.73
CA ARG A 250 -15.97 -13.67 36.88
C ARG A 250 -16.09 -14.44 38.20
N GLN A 251 -16.40 -13.73 39.30
CA GLN A 251 -16.70 -14.36 40.59
C GLN A 251 -17.96 -15.23 40.51
N SER A 252 -19.01 -14.75 39.84
CA SER A 252 -20.25 -15.51 39.59
C SER A 252 -19.99 -16.76 38.76
N GLY A 253 -19.15 -16.68 37.73
CA GLY A 253 -18.74 -17.84 36.93
C GLY A 253 -17.99 -18.90 37.75
N THR A 254 -17.16 -18.46 38.70
CA THR A 254 -16.45 -19.36 39.63
C THR A 254 -17.43 -20.05 40.57
N LEU A 255 -18.33 -19.29 41.20
CA LEU A 255 -19.34 -19.81 42.11
C LEU A 255 -20.35 -20.72 41.39
N LEU A 256 -20.66 -20.43 40.13
CA LEU A 256 -21.51 -21.27 39.28
C LEU A 256 -20.85 -22.62 39.00
N ALA A 257 -19.54 -22.64 38.71
CA ALA A 257 -18.78 -23.87 38.53
C ALA A 257 -18.76 -24.71 39.82
N GLU A 258 -18.57 -24.07 40.98
CA GLU A 258 -18.66 -24.72 42.30
C GLU A 258 -20.07 -25.28 42.57
N THR A 259 -21.11 -24.53 42.21
CA THR A 259 -22.52 -24.95 42.37
C THR A 259 -22.86 -26.11 41.43
N GLN A 260 -22.37 -26.12 40.20
CA GLN A 260 -22.53 -27.23 39.26
C GLN A 260 -21.84 -28.49 39.77
N ALA A 261 -20.63 -28.37 40.31
CA ALA A 261 -19.90 -29.47 40.93
C ALA A 261 -20.62 -30.00 42.18
N GLY A 262 -21.12 -29.10 43.04
CA GLY A 262 -21.90 -29.45 44.22
C GLY A 262 -23.23 -30.13 43.89
N SER A 263 -23.93 -29.66 42.85
CA SER A 263 -25.16 -30.25 42.34
C SER A 263 -24.94 -31.67 41.77
N GLN A 264 -23.83 -31.89 41.07
CA GLN A 264 -23.44 -33.21 40.57
C GLN A 264 -23.08 -34.17 41.71
N ALA A 265 -22.34 -33.68 42.71
CA ALA A 265 -21.99 -34.46 43.91
C ALA A 265 -23.24 -34.80 44.74
N PHE A 266 -24.17 -33.86 44.86
CA PHE A 266 -25.48 -34.05 45.48
C PHE A 266 -26.29 -35.13 44.75
N SER A 267 -26.41 -35.04 43.43
CA SER A 267 -27.12 -36.04 42.61
C SER A 267 -26.54 -37.44 42.83
N THR A 268 -25.22 -37.57 42.82
CA THR A 268 -24.52 -38.85 43.00
C THR A 268 -24.73 -39.43 44.40
N THR A 269 -24.65 -38.58 45.44
CA THR A 269 -24.82 -38.97 46.84
C THR A 269 -26.26 -39.36 47.15
N LEU A 270 -27.23 -38.60 46.65
CA LEU A 270 -28.65 -38.85 46.82
C LEU A 270 -29.10 -40.15 46.14
N VAL A 271 -28.68 -40.40 44.90
CA VAL A 271 -28.96 -41.65 44.18
C VAL A 271 -28.36 -42.85 44.92
N GLY A 272 -27.10 -42.73 45.36
CA GLY A 272 -26.44 -43.77 46.15
C GLY A 272 -27.13 -44.05 47.49
N ALA A 273 -27.60 -43.02 48.18
CA ALA A 273 -28.34 -43.16 49.44
C ALA A 273 -29.71 -43.81 49.23
N LEU A 274 -30.43 -43.47 48.15
CA LEU A 274 -31.71 -44.08 47.79
C LEU A 274 -31.55 -45.56 47.39
N ASP A 275 -30.50 -45.89 46.63
CA ASP A 275 -30.17 -47.27 46.24
C ASP A 275 -29.78 -48.14 47.44
N THR A 276 -29.01 -47.59 48.38
CA THR A 276 -28.57 -48.29 49.60
C THR A 276 -29.73 -48.45 50.60
N SER A 277 -30.62 -47.46 50.71
CA SER A 277 -31.77 -47.49 51.64
C SER A 277 -32.82 -48.53 51.27
N SER A 278 -32.97 -48.88 49.97
CA SER A 278 -33.83 -49.99 49.53
C SER A 278 -33.39 -51.35 50.10
N ALA A 279 -32.16 -51.49 50.59
CA ALA A 279 -31.59 -52.75 51.05
C ALA A 279 -31.59 -52.93 52.59
N GLN A 280 -31.82 -51.90 53.41
CA GLN A 280 -31.73 -51.98 54.88
C GLN A 280 -32.92 -51.27 55.57
N LEU A 281 -34.01 -52.02 55.81
CA LEU A 281 -35.32 -51.48 56.16
C LEU A 281 -35.50 -51.03 57.64
N SER A 282 -34.66 -51.48 58.58
CA SER A 282 -34.95 -51.35 60.03
C SER A 282 -34.44 -50.07 60.72
N GLY A 283 -33.67 -49.19 60.06
CA GLY A 283 -33.17 -47.91 60.60
C GLY A 283 -33.67 -46.67 59.85
N LEU A 284 -34.66 -46.86 58.98
CA LEU A 284 -34.93 -45.98 57.84
C LEU A 284 -35.39 -44.57 58.23
N ALA A 285 -36.14 -44.40 59.32
CA ALA A 285 -36.69 -43.10 59.72
C ALA A 285 -35.61 -42.10 60.19
N VAL A 286 -34.63 -42.55 60.98
CA VAL A 286 -33.55 -41.67 61.49
C VAL A 286 -32.60 -41.29 60.35
N HIS A 287 -32.27 -42.23 59.47
CA HIS A 287 -31.43 -41.95 58.30
C HIS A 287 -32.12 -41.03 57.29
N VAL A 288 -33.41 -41.23 57.03
CA VAL A 288 -34.20 -40.33 56.16
C VAL A 288 -34.35 -38.95 56.79
N ASN A 289 -34.56 -38.83 58.10
CA ASN A 289 -34.66 -37.52 58.76
C ASN A 289 -33.32 -36.77 58.80
N ASN A 290 -32.21 -37.45 59.04
CA ASN A 290 -30.87 -36.83 58.97
C ASN A 290 -30.49 -36.44 57.54
N ALA A 291 -30.85 -37.26 56.55
CA ALA A 291 -30.69 -36.93 55.13
C ALA A 291 -31.58 -35.74 54.74
N ALA A 292 -32.86 -35.74 55.13
CA ALA A 292 -33.79 -34.64 54.89
C ALA A 292 -33.32 -33.32 55.54
N GLY A 293 -32.78 -33.37 56.76
CA GLY A 293 -32.17 -32.22 57.43
C GLY A 293 -30.95 -31.69 56.69
N SER A 294 -30.05 -32.58 56.23
CA SER A 294 -28.87 -32.22 55.44
C SER A 294 -29.23 -31.64 54.06
N ILE A 295 -30.26 -32.20 53.43
CA ILE A 295 -30.83 -31.73 52.15
C ILE A 295 -31.46 -30.33 52.33
N THR A 296 -32.23 -30.13 53.40
CA THR A 296 -32.83 -28.82 53.72
C THR A 296 -31.77 -27.76 54.02
N GLY A 297 -30.71 -28.13 54.75
CA GLY A 297 -29.55 -27.25 54.98
C GLY A 297 -28.82 -26.87 53.69
N SER A 298 -28.71 -27.82 52.75
CA SER A 298 -28.15 -27.57 51.41
C SER A 298 -29.04 -26.63 50.59
N PHE A 299 -30.36 -26.79 50.63
CA PHE A 299 -31.32 -25.87 49.98
C PHE A 299 -31.27 -24.45 50.57
N ASN A 300 -31.10 -24.31 51.88
CA ASN A 300 -30.94 -22.99 52.51
C ASN A 300 -29.62 -22.33 52.10
N SER A 301 -28.53 -23.10 52.01
CA SER A 301 -27.23 -22.59 51.54
C SER A 301 -27.29 -22.18 50.06
N ALA A 302 -28.00 -22.95 49.24
CA ALA A 302 -28.27 -22.61 47.84
C ALA A 302 -29.13 -21.34 47.70
N GLN A 303 -30.19 -21.19 48.50
CA GLN A 303 -31.01 -19.96 48.51
C GLN A 303 -30.19 -18.73 48.87
N ASN A 304 -29.38 -18.82 49.92
CA ASN A 304 -28.50 -17.72 50.33
C ASN A 304 -27.49 -17.36 49.23
N SER A 305 -26.99 -18.36 48.49
CA SER A 305 -26.08 -18.15 47.36
C SER A 305 -26.79 -17.48 46.18
N VAL A 306 -28.02 -17.91 45.85
CA VAL A 306 -28.87 -17.32 44.81
C VAL A 306 -29.24 -15.87 45.16
N ASP A 307 -29.62 -15.60 46.40
CA ASP A 307 -29.93 -14.24 46.88
C ASP A 307 -28.67 -13.36 46.85
N THR A 308 -27.50 -13.91 47.20
CA THR A 308 -26.22 -13.20 47.11
C THR A 308 -25.87 -12.88 45.66
N ILE A 309 -26.06 -13.83 44.73
CA ILE A 309 -25.84 -13.63 43.28
C ILE A 309 -26.77 -12.54 42.75
N THR A 310 -28.06 -12.59 43.07
CA THR A 310 -29.04 -11.58 42.64
C THR A 310 -28.75 -10.21 43.21
N ASN A 311 -28.42 -10.10 44.50
CA ASN A 311 -28.09 -8.81 45.12
C ASN A 311 -26.77 -8.24 44.60
N THR A 312 -25.77 -9.09 44.34
CA THR A 312 -24.46 -8.68 43.79
C THR A 312 -24.58 -8.22 42.33
N LEU A 313 -25.50 -8.78 41.55
CA LEU A 313 -25.67 -8.44 40.12
C LEU A 313 -26.71 -7.35 39.88
N SER A 314 -27.74 -7.22 40.72
CA SER A 314 -28.81 -6.23 40.54
C SER A 314 -28.33 -4.79 40.74
N ALA A 315 -27.51 -4.52 41.76
CA ALA A 315 -27.01 -3.18 42.04
C ALA A 315 -26.13 -2.62 40.90
N PRO A 316 -25.12 -3.35 40.39
CA PRO A 316 -24.32 -2.91 39.24
C PRO A 316 -25.13 -2.79 37.95
N LEU A 317 -26.08 -3.70 37.67
CA LEU A 317 -26.93 -3.60 36.48
C LEU A 317 -27.83 -2.36 36.52
N ASN A 318 -28.40 -2.03 37.68
CA ASN A 318 -29.20 -0.82 37.87
C ASN A 318 -28.34 0.44 37.72
N ALA A 319 -27.15 0.48 38.30
CA ALA A 319 -26.21 1.59 38.15
C ALA A 319 -25.77 1.79 36.69
N THR A 320 -25.58 0.68 35.96
CA THR A 320 -25.23 0.74 34.53
C THR A 320 -26.41 1.25 33.69
N GLN A 321 -27.65 0.87 34.02
CA GLN A 321 -28.86 1.39 33.36
C GLN A 321 -29.03 2.91 33.58
N THR A 322 -28.78 3.39 34.79
CA THR A 322 -28.75 4.83 35.11
C THR A 322 -27.67 5.53 34.30
N SER A 323 -26.45 4.99 34.27
CA SER A 323 -25.32 5.57 33.52
C SER A 323 -25.56 5.62 32.00
N ILE A 324 -26.24 4.62 31.42
CA ILE A 324 -26.67 4.66 30.02
C ILE A 324 -27.68 5.78 29.79
N SER A 325 -28.62 5.97 30.72
CA SER A 325 -29.62 7.03 30.63
C SER A 325 -28.96 8.41 30.71
N ASP A 326 -27.99 8.58 31.60
CA ASP A 326 -27.20 9.81 31.72
C ASP A 326 -26.34 10.07 30.48
N LEU A 327 -25.75 9.02 29.89
CA LEU A 327 -25.01 9.11 28.63
C LEU A 327 -25.90 9.51 27.45
N LYS A 328 -27.11 8.93 27.33
CA LYS A 328 -28.11 9.34 26.33
C LYS A 328 -28.46 10.82 26.48
N ASN A 329 -28.64 11.30 27.71
CA ASN A 329 -28.92 12.69 28.01
C ASN A 329 -27.73 13.61 27.68
N ALA A 330 -26.50 13.20 28.00
CA ALA A 330 -25.28 13.95 27.70
C ALA A 330 -25.04 14.07 26.19
N LEU A 331 -25.21 13.00 25.42
CA LEU A 331 -25.08 13.00 23.96
C LEU A 331 -26.12 13.89 23.29
N THR A 332 -27.37 13.84 23.78
CA THR A 332 -28.44 14.72 23.30
C THR A 332 -28.13 16.19 23.59
N LYS A 333 -27.61 16.51 24.78
CA LYS A 333 -27.15 17.87 25.14
C LYS A 333 -25.94 18.32 24.33
N ALA A 334 -25.07 17.39 23.94
CA ALA A 334 -23.91 17.64 23.08
C ALA A 334 -24.28 17.80 21.58
N GLY A 335 -25.59 17.83 21.24
CA GLY A 335 -26.05 18.01 19.85
C GLY A 335 -26.00 16.74 19.00
N ILE A 336 -25.62 15.60 19.56
CA ILE A 336 -25.60 14.29 18.88
C ILE A 336 -26.92 13.58 19.17
N GLY A 337 -27.98 14.06 18.53
CA GLY A 337 -29.30 13.44 18.59
C GLY A 337 -29.31 12.02 18.04
N LYS A 338 -30.32 11.23 18.44
CA LYS A 338 -30.49 9.83 17.96
C LYS A 338 -30.70 9.73 16.45
N ASP A 339 -31.15 10.82 15.85
CA ASP A 339 -31.42 11.05 14.43
C ASP A 339 -30.24 11.70 13.68
N THR A 340 -29.06 11.77 14.29
CA THR A 340 -27.85 12.32 13.64
C THR A 340 -27.55 11.63 12.30
N THR A 341 -27.14 12.43 11.31
CA THR A 341 -26.70 11.95 9.98
C THR A 341 -25.21 11.60 9.97
N ASP A 342 -24.48 11.91 11.05
CA ASP A 342 -23.07 11.61 11.19
C ASP A 342 -22.83 10.08 11.40
N PRO A 343 -21.99 9.42 10.56
CA PRO A 343 -21.73 7.99 10.67
C PRO A 343 -21.16 7.55 12.02
N VAL A 344 -20.43 8.43 12.72
CA VAL A 344 -19.86 8.13 14.04
C VAL A 344 -20.95 8.23 15.11
N GLY A 345 -21.77 9.28 15.08
CA GLY A 345 -22.95 9.45 15.94
C GLY A 345 -23.97 8.32 15.78
N GLN A 346 -24.24 7.85 14.56
CA GLN A 346 -25.11 6.69 14.30
C GLN A 346 -24.55 5.40 14.90
N ASN A 347 -23.24 5.19 14.79
CA ASN A 347 -22.59 4.02 15.40
C ASN A 347 -22.62 4.09 16.93
N ILE A 348 -22.43 5.27 17.53
CA ILE A 348 -22.54 5.50 18.98
C ILE A 348 -23.94 5.14 19.46
N TRP A 349 -24.99 5.68 18.83
CA TRP A 349 -26.39 5.39 19.21
C TRP A 349 -26.75 3.92 19.00
N LYS A 350 -26.28 3.28 17.93
CA LYS A 350 -26.50 1.85 17.67
C LYS A 350 -25.86 0.98 18.77
N GLN A 351 -24.68 1.34 19.24
CA GLN A 351 -24.00 0.63 20.32
C GLN A 351 -24.69 0.88 21.67
N ILE A 352 -25.15 2.11 21.94
CA ILE A 352 -25.91 2.46 23.16
C ILE A 352 -27.24 1.71 23.22
N ASP A 353 -28.00 1.66 22.12
CA ASP A 353 -29.28 0.94 22.06
C ASP A 353 -29.08 -0.57 22.24
N ALA A 354 -28.02 -1.13 21.65
CA ALA A 354 -27.66 -2.53 21.85
C ALA A 354 -27.31 -2.83 23.31
N LEU A 355 -26.64 -1.89 23.98
CA LEU A 355 -26.27 -1.99 25.39
C LEU A 355 -27.51 -1.91 26.30
N ASP A 356 -28.38 -0.94 26.07
CA ASP A 356 -29.63 -0.72 26.79
C ASP A 356 -30.56 -1.94 26.70
N SER A 357 -30.68 -2.50 25.49
CA SER A 357 -31.45 -3.73 25.24
C SER A 357 -30.84 -4.94 25.95
N LEU A 358 -29.51 -5.07 25.94
CA LEU A 358 -28.83 -6.17 26.60
C LEU A 358 -28.94 -6.11 28.13
N ILE A 359 -28.79 -4.93 28.73
CA ILE A 359 -28.94 -4.76 30.19
C ILE A 359 -30.36 -5.03 30.62
N SER A 360 -31.35 -4.51 29.88
CA SER A 360 -32.77 -4.79 30.14
C SER A 360 -33.08 -6.29 30.06
N LYS A 361 -32.52 -6.97 29.06
CA LYS A 361 -32.63 -8.43 28.89
C LYS A 361 -31.95 -9.17 30.06
N GLN A 362 -30.77 -8.72 30.48
CA GLN A 362 -30.02 -9.32 31.59
C GLN A 362 -30.74 -9.12 32.94
N GLN A 363 -31.34 -7.97 33.19
CA GLN A 363 -32.16 -7.71 34.38
C GLN A 363 -33.39 -8.62 34.40
N THR A 364 -34.07 -8.76 33.26
CA THR A 364 -35.22 -9.66 33.14
C THR A 364 -34.79 -11.11 33.38
N GLN A 365 -33.68 -11.55 32.77
CA GLN A 365 -33.16 -12.90 32.95
C GLN A 365 -32.63 -13.16 34.37
N LEU A 366 -32.03 -12.17 35.04
CA LEU A 366 -31.61 -12.27 36.44
C LEU A 366 -32.83 -12.39 37.36
N ASN A 367 -33.89 -11.62 37.10
CA ASN A 367 -35.14 -11.70 37.84
C ASN A 367 -35.86 -13.04 37.60
N THR A 368 -35.89 -13.53 36.36
CA THR A 368 -36.40 -14.86 36.01
C THR A 368 -35.57 -15.95 36.66
N PHE A 369 -34.24 -15.89 36.61
CA PHE A 369 -33.35 -16.83 37.28
C PHE A 369 -33.59 -16.86 38.80
N HIS A 370 -33.67 -15.70 39.44
CA HIS A 370 -33.97 -15.61 40.87
C HIS A 370 -35.34 -16.22 41.21
N THR A 371 -36.37 -15.87 40.44
CA THR A 371 -37.74 -16.35 40.63
C THR A 371 -37.83 -17.86 40.43
N ASP A 372 -37.35 -18.36 39.29
CA ASP A 372 -37.43 -19.79 38.92
C ASP A 372 -36.57 -20.64 39.86
N THR A 373 -35.37 -20.17 40.22
CA THR A 373 -34.48 -20.90 41.13
C THR A 373 -35.00 -20.89 42.56
N THR A 374 -35.60 -19.78 43.02
CA THR A 374 -36.25 -19.72 44.34
C THR A 374 -37.48 -20.63 44.37
N GLN A 375 -38.30 -20.64 43.32
CA GLN A 375 -39.45 -21.54 43.20
C GLN A 375 -39.03 -23.01 43.17
N PHE A 376 -37.92 -23.33 42.49
CA PHE A 376 -37.30 -24.65 42.48
C PHE A 376 -36.80 -25.06 43.88
N ILE A 377 -36.07 -24.18 44.56
CA ILE A 377 -35.55 -24.43 45.91
C ILE A 377 -36.70 -24.70 46.88
N ASN A 378 -37.78 -23.91 46.80
CA ASN A 378 -38.97 -24.10 47.64
C ASN A 378 -39.67 -25.42 47.32
N SER A 379 -39.84 -25.78 46.04
CA SER A 379 -40.41 -27.08 45.65
C SER A 379 -39.56 -28.27 46.13
N GLY A 380 -38.23 -28.12 46.15
CA GLY A 380 -37.29 -29.10 46.70
C GLY A 380 -37.37 -29.24 48.23
N LYS A 381 -37.52 -28.12 48.95
CA LYS A 381 -37.79 -28.10 50.40
C LYS A 381 -39.13 -28.77 50.72
N ASP A 382 -40.17 -28.50 49.94
CA ASP A 382 -41.49 -29.11 50.11
C ASP A 382 -41.46 -30.63 49.86
N ALA A 383 -40.77 -31.08 48.81
CA ALA A 383 -40.58 -32.51 48.53
C ALA A 383 -39.80 -33.22 49.65
N THR A 384 -38.78 -32.57 50.21
CA THR A 384 -37.97 -33.08 51.32
C THR A 384 -38.80 -33.17 52.61
N THR A 385 -39.61 -32.15 52.88
CA THR A 385 -40.53 -32.09 54.02
C THR A 385 -41.62 -33.17 53.90
N ASN A 386 -42.19 -33.35 52.71
CA ASN A 386 -43.18 -34.38 52.42
C ASN A 386 -42.61 -35.80 52.55
N LEU A 387 -41.36 -36.02 52.15
CA LEU A 387 -40.67 -37.31 52.32
C LEU A 387 -40.43 -37.63 53.81
N SER A 388 -39.95 -36.67 54.59
CA SER A 388 -39.77 -36.82 56.04
C SER A 388 -41.10 -37.06 56.76
N GLY A 389 -42.16 -36.35 56.37
CA GLY A 389 -43.52 -36.51 56.92
C GLY A 389 -44.16 -37.86 56.59
N ALA A 390 -44.09 -38.31 55.34
CA ALA A 390 -44.62 -39.61 54.92
C ALA A 390 -43.88 -40.79 55.60
N MET A 391 -42.57 -40.64 55.82
CA MET A 391 -41.74 -41.65 56.47
C MET A 391 -41.99 -41.76 57.98
N THR A 392 -42.38 -40.65 58.63
CA THR A 392 -42.74 -40.62 60.06
C THR A 392 -44.07 -41.34 60.33
N ASN A 393 -44.95 -41.47 59.33
CA ASN A 393 -46.33 -41.93 59.54
C ASN A 393 -46.60 -43.44 59.29
N THR A 394 -45.93 -44.15 58.34
CA THR A 394 -46.08 -45.63 58.14
C THR A 394 -44.92 -46.28 57.35
N THR A 395 -44.42 -47.46 57.75
CA THR A 395 -43.34 -48.22 57.06
C THR A 395 -43.63 -48.59 55.60
N THR A 396 -44.88 -48.91 55.25
CA THR A 396 -45.27 -49.31 53.88
C THR A 396 -45.40 -48.11 52.93
N GLY A 397 -45.72 -46.91 53.45
CA GLY A 397 -45.76 -45.67 52.67
C GLY A 397 -44.38 -45.14 52.29
N GLY A 398 -43.36 -45.47 53.10
CA GLY A 398 -41.97 -45.06 52.89
C GLY A 398 -41.38 -45.50 51.55
N ILE A 399 -41.62 -46.74 51.10
CA ILE A 399 -41.06 -47.26 49.83
C ILE A 399 -41.70 -46.56 48.60
N ALA A 400 -43.02 -46.37 48.62
CA ALA A 400 -43.72 -45.67 47.54
C ALA A 400 -43.34 -44.17 47.48
N ALA A 401 -43.20 -43.53 48.65
CA ALA A 401 -42.73 -42.16 48.76
C ALA A 401 -41.27 -42.01 48.30
N LEU A 402 -40.38 -42.97 48.62
CA LEU A 402 -39.00 -43.00 48.16
C LEU A 402 -38.90 -43.14 46.62
N ASN A 403 -39.70 -44.02 46.01
CA ASN A 403 -39.72 -44.16 44.55
C ASN A 403 -40.28 -42.92 43.84
N THR A 404 -41.30 -42.28 44.42
CA THR A 404 -41.86 -41.03 43.88
C THR A 404 -40.86 -39.88 44.02
N ALA A 405 -40.22 -39.74 45.19
CA ALA A 405 -39.17 -38.75 45.42
C ALA A 405 -37.98 -38.98 44.48
N ARG A 406 -37.53 -40.24 44.30
CA ARG A 406 -36.49 -40.60 43.33
C ARG A 406 -36.88 -40.20 41.91
N GLY A 407 -38.10 -40.53 41.49
CA GLY A 407 -38.63 -40.20 40.16
C GLY A 407 -38.68 -38.70 39.91
N SER A 408 -39.23 -37.92 40.83
CA SER A 408 -39.30 -36.46 40.71
C SER A 408 -37.91 -35.81 40.76
N LEU A 409 -37.02 -36.27 41.64
CA LEU A 409 -35.69 -35.69 41.84
C LEU A 409 -34.75 -35.98 40.66
N THR A 410 -34.76 -37.20 40.11
CA THR A 410 -33.91 -37.60 38.98
C THR A 410 -34.52 -37.28 37.62
N GLY A 411 -35.84 -37.35 37.48
CA GLY A 411 -36.54 -37.17 36.20
C GLY A 411 -36.88 -35.73 35.87
N THR A 412 -37.08 -34.87 36.87
CA THR A 412 -37.57 -33.49 36.64
C THR A 412 -36.65 -32.46 37.27
N VAL A 413 -36.31 -32.60 38.55
CA VAL A 413 -35.58 -31.60 39.34
C VAL A 413 -34.12 -31.48 38.87
N MET A 414 -33.38 -32.58 38.76
CA MET A 414 -31.98 -32.51 38.32
C MET A 414 -31.78 -32.03 36.88
N PRO A 415 -32.52 -32.56 35.88
CA PRO A 415 -32.42 -32.06 34.51
C PRO A 415 -32.74 -30.56 34.40
N SER A 416 -33.75 -30.08 35.14
CA SER A 416 -34.13 -28.66 35.14
C SER A 416 -33.07 -27.76 35.79
N LEU A 417 -32.45 -28.21 36.89
CA LEU A 417 -31.34 -27.50 37.54
C LEU A 417 -30.11 -27.43 36.65
N THR A 418 -29.71 -28.54 36.03
CA THR A 418 -28.59 -28.57 35.08
C THR A 418 -28.85 -27.65 33.88
N SER A 419 -30.06 -27.68 33.32
CA SER A 419 -30.46 -26.78 32.22
C SER A 419 -30.40 -25.30 32.62
N SER A 420 -30.86 -24.97 33.84
CA SER A 420 -30.84 -23.60 34.37
C SER A 420 -29.41 -23.10 34.64
N LEU A 421 -28.55 -23.96 35.23
CA LEU A 421 -27.13 -23.64 35.46
C LEU A 421 -26.37 -23.46 34.14
N ASN A 422 -26.62 -24.30 33.13
CA ASN A 422 -26.01 -24.18 31.80
C ASN A 422 -26.47 -22.91 31.07
N SER A 423 -27.75 -22.57 31.18
CA SER A 423 -28.29 -21.33 30.60
C SER A 423 -27.67 -20.10 31.27
N PHE A 424 -27.50 -20.12 32.59
CA PHE A 424 -26.83 -19.06 33.33
C PHE A 424 -25.33 -18.96 33.01
N ALA A 425 -24.66 -20.10 32.78
CA ALA A 425 -23.25 -20.12 32.36
C ALA A 425 -23.04 -19.46 30.99
N ALA A 426 -23.90 -19.77 30.02
CA ALA A 426 -23.87 -19.16 28.69
C ALA A 426 -24.12 -17.64 28.75
N LEU A 427 -25.01 -17.21 29.65
CA LEU A 427 -25.28 -15.79 29.90
C LEU A 427 -24.08 -15.10 30.56
N ASN A 428 -23.44 -15.72 31.55
CA ASN A 428 -22.26 -15.16 32.21
C ASN A 428 -21.09 -14.99 31.23
N GLY A 429 -20.88 -15.94 30.31
CA GLY A 429 -19.89 -15.81 29.23
C GLY A 429 -20.22 -14.69 28.23
N THR A 430 -21.50 -14.53 27.88
CA THR A 430 -21.96 -13.44 27.00
C THR A 430 -21.82 -12.08 27.69
N LEU A 431 -22.05 -12.01 29.01
CA LEU A 431 -21.89 -10.81 29.82
C LEU A 431 -20.44 -10.38 29.93
N ASP A 432 -19.49 -11.28 30.25
CA ASP A 432 -18.06 -10.95 30.30
C ASP A 432 -17.54 -10.49 28.92
N GLY A 433 -17.95 -11.15 27.83
CA GLY A 433 -17.62 -10.74 26.46
C GLY A 433 -18.17 -9.35 26.10
N THR A 434 -19.41 -9.06 26.48
CA THR A 434 -20.02 -7.75 26.20
C THR A 434 -19.44 -6.65 27.08
N LEU A 435 -19.18 -6.91 28.37
CA LEU A 435 -18.51 -5.97 29.25
C LEU A 435 -17.07 -5.68 28.80
N THR A 436 -16.38 -6.65 28.19
CA THR A 436 -15.06 -6.45 27.60
C THR A 436 -15.13 -5.58 26.35
N SER A 437 -16.08 -5.85 25.46
CA SER A 437 -16.35 -5.02 24.27
C SER A 437 -16.72 -3.58 24.66
N LEU A 438 -17.59 -3.42 25.66
CA LEU A 438 -17.99 -2.14 26.21
C LEU A 438 -16.80 -1.38 26.82
N SER A 439 -15.91 -2.05 27.56
CA SER A 439 -14.68 -1.42 28.04
C SER A 439 -13.86 -0.85 26.90
N GLY A 440 -13.69 -1.61 25.80
CA GLY A 440 -12.99 -1.14 24.60
C GLY A 440 -13.69 0.03 23.91
N THR A 441 -15.03 0.02 23.83
CA THR A 441 -15.82 1.16 23.31
C THR A 441 -15.70 2.40 24.20
N LEU A 442 -15.68 2.24 25.53
CA LEU A 442 -15.50 3.36 26.47
C LEU A 442 -14.09 3.95 26.38
N ASP A 443 -13.07 3.14 26.09
CA ASP A 443 -11.71 3.63 25.82
C ASP A 443 -11.64 4.42 24.50
N GLN A 444 -12.35 3.98 23.46
CA GLN A 444 -12.48 4.73 22.21
C GLN A 444 -13.25 6.04 22.40
N ALA A 445 -14.35 6.03 23.16
CA ALA A 445 -15.14 7.22 23.47
C ALA A 445 -14.33 8.27 24.26
N ASP A 446 -13.53 7.83 25.23
CA ASP A 446 -12.62 8.70 26.00
C ASP A 446 -11.57 9.36 25.09
N GLY A 447 -10.97 8.61 24.16
CA GLY A 447 -10.06 9.15 23.15
C GLY A 447 -10.73 10.11 22.16
N LEU A 448 -11.99 9.88 21.80
CA LEU A 448 -12.78 10.82 20.96
C LEU A 448 -13.12 12.11 21.73
N PHE A 449 -13.43 12.03 23.02
CA PHE A 449 -13.62 13.22 23.85
C PHE A 449 -12.33 14.03 23.99
N ASP A 450 -11.17 13.38 24.11
CA ASP A 450 -9.86 14.07 24.08
C ASP A 450 -9.64 14.82 22.76
N GLN A 451 -9.87 14.17 21.62
CA GLN A 451 -9.75 14.80 20.30
C GLN A 451 -10.73 15.96 20.11
N LEU A 452 -11.96 15.84 20.65
CA LEU A 452 -12.96 16.89 20.59
C LEU A 452 -12.59 18.08 21.49
N VAL A 453 -12.05 17.84 22.69
CA VAL A 453 -11.50 18.90 23.56
C VAL A 453 -10.35 19.63 22.86
N ASP A 454 -9.43 18.92 22.23
CA ASP A 454 -8.32 19.52 21.47
C ASP A 454 -8.84 20.37 20.29
N THR A 455 -9.83 19.87 19.56
CA THR A 455 -10.46 20.58 18.44
C THR A 455 -11.19 21.84 18.90
N LEU A 456 -11.90 21.79 20.03
CA LEU A 456 -12.57 22.95 20.61
C LEU A 456 -11.56 23.98 21.13
N ASN A 457 -10.45 23.56 21.72
CA ASN A 457 -9.35 24.45 22.12
C ASN A 457 -8.70 25.14 20.91
N GLN A 458 -8.49 24.41 19.81
CA GLN A 458 -8.00 24.99 18.57
C GLN A 458 -9.02 25.97 17.96
N THR A 459 -10.31 25.64 18.03
CA THR A 459 -11.41 26.50 17.58
C THR A 459 -11.48 27.79 18.41
N LYS A 460 -11.36 27.71 19.74
CA LYS A 460 -11.27 28.89 20.63
C LYS A 460 -10.07 29.77 20.31
N THR A 461 -8.90 29.16 20.06
CA THR A 461 -7.68 29.89 19.69
C THR A 461 -7.87 30.62 18.36
N THR A 462 -8.52 29.97 17.40
CA THR A 462 -8.84 30.54 16.09
C THR A 462 -9.84 31.67 16.22
N ILE A 463 -10.93 31.50 16.96
CA ILE A 463 -11.92 32.56 17.24
C ILE A 463 -11.28 33.74 17.96
N SER A 464 -10.38 33.51 18.92
CA SER A 464 -9.64 34.58 19.60
C SER A 464 -8.77 35.36 18.63
N SER A 465 -8.03 34.66 17.75
CA SER A 465 -7.19 35.27 16.72
C SER A 465 -8.03 36.05 15.70
N THR A 466 -9.22 35.54 15.35
CA THR A 466 -10.18 36.20 14.48
C THR A 466 -10.77 37.44 15.15
N GLN A 467 -11.11 37.38 16.44
CA GLN A 467 -11.55 38.55 17.21
C GLN A 467 -10.46 39.62 17.27
N ASP A 468 -9.20 39.24 17.49
CA ASP A 468 -8.07 40.18 17.49
C ASP A 468 -7.87 40.82 16.11
N SER A 469 -7.98 40.03 15.04
CA SER A 469 -7.93 40.53 13.67
C SER A 469 -9.12 41.46 13.37
N LEU A 470 -10.32 41.14 13.84
CA LEU A 470 -11.51 41.99 13.70
C LEU A 470 -11.42 43.26 14.53
N ARG A 471 -10.78 43.23 15.70
CA ARG A 471 -10.47 44.44 16.49
C ARG A 471 -9.48 45.32 15.75
N GLN A 472 -8.46 44.72 15.13
CA GLN A 472 -7.52 45.44 14.30
C GLN A 472 -8.23 46.08 13.10
N VAL A 473 -9.05 45.31 12.37
CA VAL A 473 -9.85 45.84 11.25
C VAL A 473 -10.82 46.92 11.71
N ALA A 474 -11.49 46.77 12.86
CA ALA A 474 -12.36 47.80 13.40
C ALA A 474 -11.59 49.07 13.76
N SER A 475 -10.37 48.94 14.32
CA SER A 475 -9.47 50.06 14.60
C SER A 475 -8.99 50.73 13.31
N ASP A 476 -8.66 49.95 12.29
CA ASP A 476 -8.20 50.45 10.99
C ASP A 476 -9.37 51.14 10.26
N VAL A 477 -10.58 50.58 10.29
CA VAL A 477 -11.81 51.20 9.75
C VAL A 477 -12.15 52.48 10.51
N ALA A 478 -11.97 52.52 11.84
CA ALA A 478 -12.15 53.73 12.63
C ALA A 478 -11.10 54.81 12.26
N THR A 479 -9.87 54.38 11.99
CA THR A 479 -8.78 55.24 11.52
C THR A 479 -9.09 55.76 10.12
N VAL A 480 -9.47 54.89 9.18
CA VAL A 480 -9.89 55.24 7.81
C VAL A 480 -11.12 56.14 7.82
N ARG A 481 -12.10 55.93 8.70
CA ARG A 481 -13.23 56.84 8.89
C ARG A 481 -12.76 58.21 9.36
N THR A 482 -11.84 58.26 10.32
CA THR A 482 -11.27 59.52 10.81
C THR A 482 -10.49 60.21 9.71
N ASP A 483 -9.68 59.46 8.97
CA ASP A 483 -8.91 59.93 7.82
C ASP A 483 -9.84 60.41 6.71
N ILE A 484 -10.94 59.70 6.42
CA ILE A 484 -11.98 60.09 5.43
C ILE A 484 -12.73 61.34 5.88
N ALA A 485 -13.02 61.47 7.17
CA ALA A 485 -13.59 62.69 7.74
C ALA A 485 -12.61 63.88 7.67
N THR A 486 -11.31 63.61 7.58
CA THR A 486 -10.26 64.63 7.34
C THR A 486 -9.85 64.78 5.87
N LEU A 487 -10.27 63.85 5.01
CA LEU A 487 -10.00 63.84 3.58
C LEU A 487 -11.04 64.70 2.89
N ASP A 488 -10.62 65.92 2.57
CA ASP A 488 -11.16 66.62 1.42
C ASP A 488 -10.85 65.78 0.17
N SER A 489 -11.85 65.09 -0.38
CA SER A 489 -11.67 64.03 -1.40
C SER A 489 -11.15 64.54 -2.75
N SER A 490 -11.19 65.86 -2.96
CA SER A 490 -10.44 66.54 -4.02
C SER A 490 -8.93 66.28 -3.86
N ALA A 491 -8.41 66.36 -2.63
CA ALA A 491 -6.99 66.33 -2.36
C ALA A 491 -6.34 64.95 -2.48
N ALA A 492 -7.01 63.82 -2.21
CA ALA A 492 -6.38 62.49 -2.31
C ALA A 492 -6.28 61.95 -3.73
N TYR A 493 -7.32 62.13 -4.54
CA TYR A 493 -7.25 61.85 -5.98
C TYR A 493 -6.22 62.78 -6.65
N GLN A 494 -6.26 64.09 -6.36
CA GLN A 494 -5.23 65.04 -6.84
C GLN A 494 -3.83 64.65 -6.36
N LYS A 495 -3.65 64.23 -5.10
CA LYS A 495 -2.32 63.91 -4.54
C LYS A 495 -1.77 62.57 -5.04
N ILE A 496 -2.59 61.56 -5.29
CA ILE A 496 -2.15 60.31 -5.94
C ILE A 496 -1.82 60.57 -7.41
N ARG A 497 -2.66 61.35 -8.10
CA ARG A 497 -2.46 61.76 -9.49
C ARG A 497 -1.22 62.63 -9.66
N ASP A 498 -0.97 63.58 -8.75
CA ASP A 498 0.18 64.49 -8.74
C ASP A 498 1.46 63.80 -8.25
N THR A 499 1.39 62.90 -7.27
CA THR A 499 2.57 62.20 -6.72
C THR A 499 3.08 61.10 -7.67
N LEU A 500 2.17 60.45 -8.40
CA LEU A 500 2.53 59.38 -9.36
C LEU A 500 2.54 59.86 -10.82
N HIS A 501 2.14 61.10 -11.10
CA HIS A 501 2.03 61.68 -12.44
C HIS A 501 1.21 60.82 -13.42
N LEU A 502 0.13 60.20 -12.95
CA LEU A 502 -0.71 59.30 -13.76
C LEU A 502 -1.88 60.06 -14.39
N ASP A 503 -2.21 59.78 -15.64
CA ASP A 503 -3.46 60.19 -16.27
C ASP A 503 -4.58 59.18 -15.94
N ASP A 504 -5.83 59.45 -16.35
CA ASP A 504 -6.97 58.57 -16.03
C ASP A 504 -6.78 57.13 -16.56
N LYS A 505 -6.01 56.98 -17.65
CA LYS A 505 -5.60 55.68 -18.18
C LYS A 505 -4.51 55.01 -17.35
N GLY A 506 -3.49 55.75 -16.93
CA GLY A 506 -2.40 55.26 -16.09
C GLY A 506 -2.87 54.82 -14.70
N PHE A 507 -3.92 55.46 -14.16
CA PHE A 507 -4.57 55.01 -12.93
C PHE A 507 -5.31 53.68 -13.14
N GLY A 508 -6.03 53.53 -14.26
CA GLY A 508 -6.70 52.28 -14.62
C GLY A 508 -5.72 51.11 -14.76
N GLU A 509 -4.59 51.33 -15.43
CA GLU A 509 -3.56 50.31 -15.65
C GLU A 509 -2.86 49.88 -14.34
N PHE A 510 -2.63 50.83 -13.43
CA PHE A 510 -2.10 50.55 -12.09
C PHE A 510 -3.06 49.68 -11.26
N MET A 511 -4.35 49.99 -11.28
CA MET A 511 -5.36 49.21 -10.54
C MET A 511 -5.58 47.82 -11.14
N GLY A 512 -5.44 47.68 -12.48
CA GLY A 512 -5.59 46.42 -13.19
C GLY A 512 -4.46 45.41 -12.95
N ASN A 513 -3.24 45.89 -12.69
CA ASN A 513 -2.06 45.05 -12.40
C ASN A 513 -1.25 45.64 -11.22
N PRO A 514 -1.78 45.62 -9.99
CA PRO A 514 -1.19 46.33 -8.86
C PRO A 514 0.10 45.68 -8.32
N VAL A 515 0.38 44.44 -8.71
CA VAL A 515 1.56 43.69 -8.29
C VAL A 515 2.34 43.23 -9.52
N ALA A 516 3.56 43.75 -9.68
CA ALA A 516 4.49 43.28 -10.69
C ALA A 516 5.24 42.04 -10.18
N LEU A 517 4.94 40.85 -10.74
CA LEU A 517 5.71 39.64 -10.47
C LEU A 517 7.11 39.77 -11.10
N THR A 518 8.12 39.97 -10.25
CA THR A 518 9.52 39.92 -10.68
C THR A 518 10.06 38.51 -10.50
N THR A 519 10.00 37.70 -11.55
CA THR A 519 10.56 36.33 -11.54
C THR A 519 12.09 36.40 -11.55
N LYS A 520 12.73 35.89 -10.49
CA LYS A 520 14.19 35.71 -10.42
C LYS A 520 14.51 34.22 -10.52
N VAL A 521 14.96 33.78 -11.68
CA VAL A 521 15.37 32.39 -11.91
C VAL A 521 16.73 32.15 -11.26
N VAL A 522 16.80 31.19 -10.32
CA VAL A 522 18.02 30.93 -9.53
C VAL A 522 19.06 30.13 -10.32
N TYR A 523 18.62 29.09 -11.02
CA TYR A 523 19.43 28.28 -11.93
C TYR A 523 18.68 28.14 -13.24
N ALA A 524 18.96 29.04 -14.19
CA ALA A 524 18.26 29.06 -15.47
C ALA A 524 18.65 27.84 -16.31
N THR A 525 17.66 27.22 -16.95
CA THR A 525 17.91 26.19 -17.97
C THR A 525 17.29 26.67 -19.29
N ASP A 526 18.10 26.78 -20.33
CA ASP A 526 17.77 27.41 -21.61
C ASP A 526 16.73 26.63 -22.41
N ASN A 527 16.72 25.29 -22.28
CA ASN A 527 15.78 24.42 -22.99
C ASN A 527 15.55 23.10 -22.24
N TYR A 528 14.45 22.42 -22.59
CA TYR A 528 14.06 21.16 -21.96
C TYR A 528 15.07 20.03 -22.23
N GLY A 529 15.69 20.01 -23.41
CA GLY A 529 16.73 19.06 -23.80
C GLY A 529 17.91 19.05 -22.80
N SER A 530 18.37 20.23 -22.42
CA SER A 530 19.45 20.42 -21.43
C SER A 530 19.04 19.90 -20.05
N ALA A 531 17.77 20.11 -19.65
CA ALA A 531 17.25 19.62 -18.37
C ALA A 531 17.18 18.09 -18.29
N VAL A 532 16.84 17.40 -19.39
CA VAL A 532 16.71 15.94 -19.43
C VAL A 532 18.01 15.21 -19.78
N THR A 533 19.05 15.93 -20.21
CA THR A 533 20.36 15.36 -20.58
C THR A 533 20.95 14.47 -19.48
N PRO A 534 21.06 14.88 -18.20
CA PRO A 534 21.59 14.03 -17.13
C PRO A 534 20.94 12.64 -17.06
N PHE A 535 19.63 12.55 -17.28
CA PHE A 535 18.90 11.30 -17.25
C PHE A 535 19.27 10.40 -18.44
N TYR A 536 19.18 10.93 -19.66
CA TYR A 536 19.45 10.15 -20.88
C TYR A 536 20.92 9.74 -21.00
N THR A 537 21.86 10.60 -20.59
CA THR A 537 23.28 10.29 -20.59
C THR A 537 23.61 9.19 -19.58
N ASN A 538 23.10 9.25 -18.34
CA ASN A 538 23.30 8.16 -17.37
C ASN A 538 22.72 6.82 -17.86
N LEU A 539 21.53 6.86 -18.47
CA LEU A 539 20.91 5.67 -19.07
C LEU A 539 21.76 5.10 -20.20
N ALA A 540 22.28 5.95 -21.09
CA ALA A 540 23.22 5.54 -22.14
C ALA A 540 24.49 4.91 -21.57
N LEU A 541 25.11 5.47 -20.54
CA LEU A 541 26.32 4.90 -19.94
C LEU A 541 26.08 3.52 -19.33
N TRP A 542 24.95 3.31 -18.67
CA TRP A 542 24.59 1.98 -18.13
C TRP A 542 24.35 0.96 -19.25
N VAL A 543 23.56 1.33 -20.25
CA VAL A 543 23.30 0.48 -21.42
C VAL A 543 24.62 0.18 -22.15
N GLY A 544 25.53 1.14 -22.26
CA GLY A 544 26.87 0.94 -22.80
C GLY A 544 27.67 -0.11 -22.04
N GLY A 545 27.67 -0.04 -20.71
CA GLY A 545 28.24 -1.08 -19.85
C GLY A 545 27.62 -2.46 -20.07
N PHE A 546 26.30 -2.52 -20.28
CA PHE A 546 25.60 -3.77 -20.58
C PHE A 546 25.97 -4.35 -21.96
N VAL A 547 26.03 -3.51 -22.99
CA VAL A 547 26.45 -3.93 -24.35
C VAL A 547 27.88 -4.48 -24.32
N LEU A 548 28.78 -3.88 -23.53
CA LEU A 548 30.15 -4.38 -23.35
C LEU A 548 30.16 -5.82 -22.82
N ILE A 549 29.39 -6.13 -21.77
CA ILE A 549 29.35 -7.50 -21.21
C ILE A 549 28.55 -8.51 -22.05
N ALA A 550 27.70 -8.02 -22.96
CA ALA A 550 26.95 -8.85 -23.88
C ALA A 550 27.82 -9.30 -25.07
N ILE A 551 28.64 -8.40 -25.61
CA ILE A 551 29.46 -8.65 -26.82
C ILE A 551 30.83 -9.24 -26.47
N TYR A 552 31.49 -8.72 -25.43
CA TYR A 552 32.82 -9.20 -25.05
C TYR A 552 32.74 -10.44 -24.18
N LYS A 553 33.61 -11.41 -24.48
CA LYS A 553 33.85 -12.55 -23.57
C LYS A 553 34.35 -12.04 -22.23
N LEU A 554 33.75 -12.54 -21.15
CA LEU A 554 34.03 -12.11 -19.78
C LEU A 554 35.23 -12.85 -19.20
N GLU A 555 35.48 -14.08 -19.66
CA GLU A 555 36.67 -14.85 -19.29
C GLU A 555 37.89 -14.58 -20.18
N VAL A 556 39.06 -14.63 -19.53
CA VAL A 556 40.35 -14.43 -20.17
C VAL A 556 40.90 -15.75 -20.69
N ASP A 557 41.18 -15.80 -21.99
CA ASP A 557 41.88 -16.91 -22.63
C ASP A 557 43.31 -17.08 -22.08
N ARG A 558 43.70 -18.31 -21.76
CA ARG A 558 45.03 -18.67 -21.21
C ARG A 558 46.10 -18.91 -22.28
N LYS A 559 45.74 -18.92 -23.57
CA LYS A 559 46.71 -19.12 -24.66
C LYS A 559 47.85 -18.09 -24.59
N GLY A 560 49.08 -18.59 -24.44
CA GLY A 560 50.31 -17.80 -24.44
C GLY A 560 50.77 -17.23 -23.09
N ILE A 561 50.06 -17.46 -21.97
CA ILE A 561 50.47 -16.98 -20.63
C ILE A 561 50.34 -18.13 -19.63
N ARG A 562 51.49 -18.63 -19.14
CA ARG A 562 51.54 -19.76 -18.18
C ARG A 562 51.33 -19.23 -16.75
N ARG A 563 50.30 -19.74 -16.04
CA ARG A 563 49.85 -19.38 -14.67
C ARG A 563 49.18 -17.99 -14.55
N ILE A 564 47.86 -17.94 -14.72
CA ILE A 564 47.03 -16.75 -14.44
C ILE A 564 46.12 -17.06 -13.24
N THR A 565 46.11 -16.21 -12.22
CA THR A 565 45.16 -16.34 -11.08
C THR A 565 43.80 -15.74 -11.43
N ALA A 566 42.74 -16.16 -10.70
CA ALA A 566 41.38 -15.67 -10.96
C ALA A 566 41.25 -14.15 -10.82
N THR A 567 41.88 -13.57 -9.80
CA THR A 567 41.97 -12.13 -9.58
C THR A 567 42.72 -11.42 -10.71
N GLN A 568 43.82 -12.01 -11.22
CA GLN A 568 44.57 -11.41 -12.32
C GLN A 568 43.80 -11.44 -13.65
N ALA A 569 43.05 -12.51 -13.91
CA ALA A 569 42.16 -12.60 -15.05
C ALA A 569 41.02 -11.57 -14.96
N TYR A 570 40.39 -11.45 -13.78
CA TYR A 570 39.35 -10.44 -13.53
C TYR A 570 39.88 -9.04 -13.82
N LEU A 571 40.97 -8.63 -13.18
CA LEU A 571 41.54 -7.30 -13.33
C LEU A 571 42.02 -7.02 -14.77
N GLY A 572 42.52 -8.04 -15.47
CA GLY A 572 42.99 -7.90 -16.85
C GLY A 572 41.85 -7.59 -17.83
N ARG A 573 40.71 -8.29 -17.71
CA ARG A 573 39.51 -8.03 -18.51
C ARG A 573 38.80 -6.75 -18.07
N TRP A 574 38.74 -6.50 -16.77
CA TRP A 574 38.20 -5.29 -16.18
C TRP A 574 38.85 -4.02 -16.76
N LEU A 575 40.19 -3.97 -16.86
CA LEU A 575 40.89 -2.84 -17.47
C LEU A 575 40.46 -2.58 -18.92
N LEU A 576 40.22 -3.64 -19.70
CA LEU A 576 39.76 -3.51 -21.09
C LEU A 576 38.37 -2.86 -21.14
N LEU A 577 37.42 -3.38 -20.34
CA LEU A 577 36.04 -2.89 -20.34
C LEU A 577 35.96 -1.46 -19.81
N VAL A 578 36.70 -1.13 -18.75
CA VAL A 578 36.79 0.24 -18.22
C VAL A 578 37.36 1.20 -19.25
N THR A 579 38.39 0.80 -20.00
CA THR A 579 39.00 1.66 -21.03
C THR A 579 38.00 1.98 -22.15
N ILE A 580 37.26 0.98 -22.63
CA ILE A 580 36.22 1.21 -23.65
C ILE A 580 35.04 1.99 -23.06
N GLY A 581 34.72 1.76 -21.78
CA GLY A 581 33.73 2.53 -21.02
C GLY A 581 34.05 4.01 -20.87
N PHE A 582 35.31 4.35 -20.62
CA PHE A 582 35.77 5.74 -20.61
C PHE A 582 35.64 6.36 -21.98
N LEU A 583 35.97 5.60 -23.04
CA LEU A 583 35.75 6.07 -24.40
C LEU A 583 34.25 6.32 -24.67
N GLN A 584 33.34 5.41 -24.27
CA GLN A 584 31.89 5.60 -24.36
C GLN A 584 31.43 6.87 -23.61
N ALA A 585 31.95 7.09 -22.41
CA ALA A 585 31.60 8.24 -21.60
C ALA A 585 32.05 9.56 -22.22
N VAL A 586 33.29 9.59 -22.72
CA VAL A 586 33.84 10.75 -23.42
C VAL A 586 33.05 11.02 -24.70
N ILE A 587 32.74 9.99 -25.50
CA ILE A 587 31.92 10.16 -26.71
C ILE A 587 30.55 10.71 -26.35
N ALA A 588 29.84 10.09 -25.39
CA ALA A 588 28.51 10.53 -24.98
C ALA A 588 28.50 11.99 -24.52
N THR A 589 29.34 12.33 -23.54
CA THR A 589 29.37 13.67 -22.94
C THR A 589 29.87 14.75 -23.90
N ILE A 590 30.90 14.47 -24.71
CA ILE A 590 31.33 15.43 -25.76
C ILE A 590 30.23 15.57 -26.81
N GLY A 591 29.58 14.48 -27.20
CA GLY A 591 28.46 14.53 -28.14
C GLY A 591 27.29 15.36 -27.61
N ASP A 592 26.96 15.23 -26.33
CA ASP A 592 25.93 16.05 -25.68
C ASP A 592 26.30 17.55 -25.77
N LEU A 593 27.56 17.90 -25.49
CA LEU A 593 28.06 19.27 -25.65
C LEU A 593 28.05 19.75 -27.11
N VAL A 594 28.35 18.87 -28.07
CA VAL A 594 28.30 19.17 -29.51
C VAL A 594 26.87 19.36 -30.00
N LEU A 595 25.88 18.69 -29.41
CA LEU A 595 24.46 18.95 -29.67
C LEU A 595 24.04 20.36 -29.22
N GLY A 596 24.84 21.01 -28.38
CA GLY A 596 24.62 22.39 -27.93
C GLY A 596 23.81 22.48 -26.64
N ILE A 597 23.84 21.44 -25.79
CA ILE A 597 23.19 21.53 -24.48
C ILE A 597 23.80 22.69 -23.68
N GLN A 598 23.00 23.32 -22.83
CA GLN A 598 23.55 24.25 -21.84
C GLN A 598 24.50 23.48 -20.91
N CYS A 599 25.70 24.02 -20.72
CA CYS A 599 26.61 23.51 -19.72
C CYS A 599 27.58 24.60 -19.25
N GLU A 600 27.37 25.09 -18.02
CA GLU A 600 28.24 26.09 -17.40
C GLU A 600 29.65 25.55 -17.14
N HIS A 601 29.77 24.27 -16.79
CA HIS A 601 31.04 23.63 -16.45
C HIS A 601 31.30 22.35 -17.26
N PRO A 602 31.68 22.46 -18.55
CA PRO A 602 31.86 21.31 -19.44
C PRO A 602 32.84 20.25 -18.94
N LEU A 603 33.94 20.67 -18.31
CA LEU A 603 34.95 19.74 -17.79
C LEU A 603 34.41 18.89 -16.63
N LEU A 604 33.61 19.48 -15.73
CA LEU A 604 33.00 18.77 -14.61
C LEU A 604 31.88 17.83 -15.07
N PHE A 605 31.17 18.22 -16.14
CA PHE A 605 30.18 17.36 -16.79
C PHE A 605 30.83 16.10 -17.40
N ILE A 606 31.91 16.27 -18.17
CA ILE A 606 32.68 15.15 -18.75
C ILE A 606 33.25 14.27 -17.62
N LEU A 607 33.81 14.88 -16.57
CA LEU A 607 34.33 14.15 -15.41
C LEU A 607 33.25 13.32 -14.73
N ALA A 608 32.07 13.88 -14.52
CA ALA A 608 30.92 13.16 -13.95
C ALA A 608 30.52 11.98 -14.84
N GLY A 609 30.48 12.16 -16.17
CA GLY A 609 30.20 11.06 -17.11
C GLY A 609 31.23 9.94 -17.07
N ILE A 610 32.53 10.27 -17.06
CA ILE A 610 33.60 9.28 -16.93
C ILE A 610 33.46 8.51 -15.62
N PHE A 611 33.20 9.20 -14.51
CA PHE A 611 33.07 8.57 -13.21
C PHE A 611 31.80 7.71 -13.09
N CYS A 612 30.67 8.17 -13.63
CA CYS A 612 29.44 7.37 -13.70
C CYS A 612 29.68 6.09 -14.51
N SER A 613 30.28 6.20 -15.70
CA SER A 613 30.65 5.04 -16.52
C SER A 613 31.58 4.08 -15.78
N PHE A 614 32.57 4.61 -15.05
CA PHE A 614 33.45 3.81 -14.20
C PHE A 614 32.64 2.97 -13.21
N VAL A 615 31.77 3.60 -12.43
CA VAL A 615 30.98 2.95 -11.39
C VAL A 615 30.01 1.93 -12.02
N TYR A 616 29.31 2.29 -13.08
CA TYR A 616 28.30 1.45 -13.72
C TYR A 616 28.93 0.19 -14.31
N ILE A 617 30.06 0.33 -15.01
CA ILE A 617 30.80 -0.83 -15.54
C ILE A 617 31.28 -1.73 -14.41
N ASN A 618 31.75 -1.18 -13.29
CA ASN A 618 32.16 -2.00 -12.15
C ASN A 618 30.99 -2.83 -11.59
N ILE A 619 29.82 -2.22 -11.38
CA ILE A 619 28.61 -2.91 -10.90
C ILE A 619 28.21 -4.01 -11.90
N ILE A 620 28.03 -3.64 -13.17
CA ILE A 620 27.54 -4.53 -14.23
C ILE A 620 28.52 -5.69 -14.45
N TYR A 621 29.82 -5.40 -14.54
CA TYR A 621 30.85 -6.42 -14.75
C TYR A 621 30.99 -7.35 -13.54
N ALA A 622 30.95 -6.82 -12.32
CA ALA A 622 31.00 -7.64 -11.11
C ALA A 622 29.84 -8.63 -11.04
N LEU A 623 28.61 -8.17 -11.28
CA LEU A 623 27.42 -9.01 -11.30
C LEU A 623 27.50 -10.07 -12.41
N ALA A 624 27.83 -9.65 -13.64
CA ALA A 624 27.91 -10.56 -14.79
C ALA A 624 29.00 -11.63 -14.66
N VAL A 625 30.12 -11.31 -14.00
CA VAL A 625 31.18 -12.28 -13.77
C VAL A 625 30.91 -13.17 -12.56
N ALA A 626 30.29 -12.63 -11.51
CA ALA A 626 29.96 -13.41 -10.31
C ALA A 626 28.83 -14.41 -10.58
N PHE A 627 27.80 -14.03 -11.34
CA PHE A 627 26.58 -14.82 -11.52
C PHE A 627 26.25 -15.16 -12.98
N ARG A 628 27.16 -14.90 -13.93
CA ARG A 628 26.96 -15.19 -15.37
C ARG A 628 25.66 -14.55 -15.90
N HIS A 629 24.84 -15.33 -16.62
CA HIS A 629 23.59 -14.89 -17.23
C HIS A 629 22.59 -14.33 -16.21
N ILE A 630 22.54 -14.90 -14.99
CA ILE A 630 21.69 -14.38 -13.89
C ILE A 630 22.15 -12.96 -13.51
N GLY A 631 23.47 -12.76 -13.43
CA GLY A 631 24.04 -11.44 -13.15
C GLY A 631 23.70 -10.39 -14.21
N LYS A 632 23.65 -10.80 -15.48
CA LYS A 632 23.18 -9.94 -16.58
C LYS A 632 21.71 -9.55 -16.39
N ALA A 633 20.84 -10.51 -16.05
CA ALA A 633 19.43 -10.25 -15.79
C ALA A 633 19.23 -9.27 -14.61
N ILE A 634 19.98 -9.42 -13.52
CA ILE A 634 19.94 -8.50 -12.39
C ILE A 634 20.34 -7.08 -12.81
N ALA A 635 21.37 -6.92 -13.64
CA ALA A 635 21.77 -5.61 -14.16
C ALA A 635 20.68 -4.94 -15.02
N VAL A 636 19.86 -5.72 -15.73
CA VAL A 636 18.69 -5.21 -16.47
C VAL A 636 17.55 -4.81 -15.51
N ILE A 637 17.29 -5.61 -14.48
CA ILE A 637 16.28 -5.26 -13.46
C ILE A 637 16.65 -3.95 -12.76
N LEU A 638 17.93 -3.77 -12.41
CA LEU A 638 18.40 -2.54 -11.77
C LEU A 638 18.12 -1.30 -12.63
N VAL A 639 18.34 -1.36 -13.96
CA VAL A 639 18.04 -0.19 -14.81
C VAL A 639 16.53 0.08 -14.91
N ILE A 640 15.69 -0.96 -14.98
CA ILE A 640 14.23 -0.80 -15.03
C ILE A 640 13.71 -0.08 -13.79
N VAL A 641 14.25 -0.42 -12.62
CA VAL A 641 13.86 0.19 -11.35
C VAL A 641 14.43 1.60 -11.19
N GLN A 642 15.61 1.87 -11.76
CA GLN A 642 16.26 3.18 -11.71
C GLN A 642 15.56 4.25 -12.54
N ILE A 643 14.90 3.90 -13.64
CA ILE A 643 14.22 4.86 -14.52
C ILE A 643 13.19 5.72 -13.75
N PRO A 644 12.21 5.13 -13.04
CA PRO A 644 11.29 5.89 -12.20
C PRO A 644 11.89 6.27 -10.84
N GLY A 645 12.82 5.47 -10.30
CA GLY A 645 13.32 5.62 -8.94
C GLY A 645 14.41 6.67 -8.72
N ALA A 646 15.04 7.20 -9.78
CA ALA A 646 16.20 8.08 -9.67
C ALA A 646 15.92 9.58 -9.86
N SER A 647 14.65 9.99 -9.90
CA SER A 647 14.23 11.39 -10.07
C SER A 647 14.78 12.11 -11.33
N GLY A 648 14.96 11.35 -12.41
CA GLY A 648 15.50 11.89 -13.66
C GLY A 648 14.53 12.83 -14.37
N LEU A 649 13.30 12.36 -14.62
CA LEU A 649 12.28 13.10 -15.35
C LEU A 649 11.23 13.77 -14.44
N TYR A 650 10.99 13.17 -13.28
CA TYR A 650 10.01 13.66 -12.30
C TYR A 650 10.68 13.82 -10.93
N PRO A 651 10.29 14.84 -10.15
CA PRO A 651 10.63 14.93 -8.73
C PRO A 651 10.26 13.64 -8.00
N ILE A 652 11.14 13.20 -7.10
CA ILE A 652 10.97 11.93 -6.38
C ILE A 652 9.72 11.95 -5.47
N GLU A 653 9.33 13.13 -5.00
CA GLU A 653 8.17 13.38 -4.15
C GLU A 653 6.84 13.00 -4.84
N MET A 654 6.80 13.05 -6.18
CA MET A 654 5.64 12.65 -6.97
C MET A 654 5.52 11.13 -7.16
N MET A 655 6.53 10.36 -6.76
CA MET A 655 6.55 8.90 -6.95
C MET A 655 5.95 8.16 -5.72
N PRO A 656 5.40 6.95 -5.91
CA PRO A 656 4.94 6.10 -4.82
C PRO A 656 6.02 5.85 -3.74
N ASN A 657 5.59 5.54 -2.51
CA ASN A 657 6.49 5.32 -1.35
C ASN A 657 7.66 4.37 -1.64
N PHE A 658 7.39 3.26 -2.34
CA PHE A 658 8.41 2.29 -2.75
C PHE A 658 9.59 2.95 -3.47
N PHE A 659 9.33 3.84 -4.44
CA PHE A 659 10.40 4.51 -5.18
C PHE A 659 11.08 5.59 -4.34
N ARG A 660 10.33 6.30 -3.49
CA ARG A 660 10.88 7.30 -2.56
C ARG A 660 11.88 6.68 -1.58
N GLU A 661 11.56 5.52 -1.02
CA GLU A 661 12.43 4.78 -0.11
C GLU A 661 13.64 4.17 -0.83
N LEU A 662 13.45 3.74 -2.07
CA LEU A 662 14.52 3.14 -2.86
C LEU A 662 15.50 4.17 -3.44
N HIS A 663 15.04 5.39 -3.71
CA HIS A 663 15.79 6.46 -4.37
C HIS A 663 17.22 6.69 -3.83
N PRO A 664 17.48 6.74 -2.50
CA PRO A 664 18.84 6.91 -1.97
C PRO A 664 19.79 5.74 -2.27
N TRP A 665 19.26 4.57 -2.61
CA TRP A 665 20.06 3.37 -2.89
C TRP A 665 20.41 3.24 -4.37
N LEU A 666 19.87 4.09 -5.23
CA LEU A 666 20.02 4.00 -6.68
C LEU A 666 21.21 4.83 -7.18
N PRO A 667 22.17 4.23 -7.91
CA PRO A 667 23.33 4.94 -8.43
C PRO A 667 22.96 6.00 -9.50
N PHE A 668 21.82 5.88 -10.18
CA PHE A 668 21.34 6.91 -11.11
C PHE A 668 20.99 8.22 -10.40
N THR A 669 20.50 8.17 -9.16
CA THR A 669 20.15 9.36 -8.37
C THR A 669 21.33 10.32 -8.31
N TYR A 670 22.47 9.79 -7.86
CA TYR A 670 23.70 10.55 -7.69
C TYR A 670 24.37 10.88 -9.03
N GLY A 671 24.29 9.99 -10.03
CA GLY A 671 24.83 10.26 -11.37
C GLY A 671 24.10 11.38 -12.10
N ILE A 672 22.79 11.45 -11.96
CA ILE A 672 21.94 12.50 -12.53
C ILE A 672 22.22 13.83 -11.83
N ASN A 673 22.25 13.84 -10.49
CA ASN A 673 22.51 15.06 -9.73
C ASN A 673 23.91 15.64 -9.99
N ALA A 674 24.92 14.77 -10.07
CA ALA A 674 26.28 15.18 -10.39
C ALA A 674 26.43 15.75 -11.81
N MET A 675 25.57 15.38 -12.75
CA MET A 675 25.54 15.97 -14.10
C MET A 675 24.66 17.22 -14.16
N ARG A 676 23.60 17.32 -13.35
CA ARG A 676 22.67 18.47 -13.31
C ARG A 676 23.37 19.74 -12.84
N GLY A 677 24.25 19.64 -11.84
CA GLY A 677 25.04 20.77 -11.34
C GLY A 677 25.89 21.46 -12.42
N PRO A 678 26.79 20.75 -13.12
CA PRO A 678 27.57 21.33 -14.23
C PRO A 678 26.74 21.89 -15.39
N ILE A 679 25.49 21.44 -15.57
CA ILE A 679 24.58 21.94 -16.60
C ILE A 679 23.95 23.28 -16.22
N ALA A 680 23.27 23.33 -15.07
CA ALA A 680 22.42 24.45 -14.67
C ALA A 680 23.07 25.39 -13.63
N GLY A 681 24.20 24.99 -13.04
CA GLY A 681 24.95 25.74 -12.02
C GLY A 681 25.29 24.90 -10.78
N LEU A 682 26.46 25.16 -10.18
CA LEU A 682 26.94 24.43 -9.00
C LEU A 682 26.48 25.08 -7.70
N TYR A 683 26.08 24.24 -6.73
CA TYR A 683 25.76 24.68 -5.37
C TYR A 683 26.68 24.04 -4.32
N ALA A 684 27.52 24.86 -3.69
CA ALA A 684 28.45 24.46 -2.64
C ALA A 684 29.24 23.17 -3.03
N ASN A 685 29.25 22.15 -2.17
CA ASN A 685 29.95 20.88 -2.39
C ASN A 685 29.05 19.73 -2.88
N HIS A 686 27.82 20.00 -3.35
CA HIS A 686 26.86 18.94 -3.72
C HIS A 686 27.41 18.00 -4.80
N TYR A 687 28.04 18.57 -5.84
CA TYR A 687 28.69 17.78 -6.89
C TYR A 687 29.66 16.73 -6.32
N TRP A 688 30.53 17.13 -5.39
CA TRP A 688 31.51 16.22 -4.79
C TRP A 688 30.87 15.22 -3.82
N LEU A 689 29.78 15.59 -3.15
CA LEU A 689 29.01 14.67 -2.32
C LEU A 689 28.34 13.59 -3.19
N ASP A 690 27.76 13.94 -4.33
CA ASP A 690 27.18 12.97 -5.26
C ASP A 690 28.24 12.02 -5.83
N MET A 691 29.41 12.56 -6.21
CA MET A 691 30.56 11.73 -6.62
C MET A 691 31.01 10.79 -5.49
N LEU A 692 30.99 11.25 -4.23
CA LEU A 692 31.34 10.42 -3.06
C LEU A 692 30.31 9.33 -2.79
N HIS A 693 29.02 9.61 -2.95
CA HIS A 693 27.97 8.58 -2.85
C HIS A 693 28.13 7.53 -3.94
N LEU A 694 28.41 7.93 -5.18
CA LEU A 694 28.73 7.02 -6.27
C LEU A 694 29.98 6.16 -5.99
N PHE A 695 30.98 6.73 -5.32
CA PHE A 695 32.19 6.00 -4.96
C PHE A 695 31.90 4.76 -4.10
N TRP A 696 30.92 4.79 -3.20
CA TRP A 696 30.60 3.65 -2.32
C TRP A 696 30.09 2.41 -3.05
N TYR A 697 29.61 2.53 -4.28
CA TYR A 697 29.24 1.38 -5.10
C TYR A 697 30.47 0.61 -5.63
N LEU A 698 31.63 1.26 -5.75
CA LEU A 698 32.87 0.61 -6.21
C LEU A 698 33.37 -0.49 -5.25
N PRO A 699 33.58 -0.25 -3.94
CA PRO A 699 34.01 -1.31 -3.03
C PRO A 699 32.98 -2.44 -2.94
N ALA A 700 31.68 -2.13 -3.01
CA ALA A 700 30.63 -3.16 -3.07
C ALA A 700 30.74 -4.02 -4.34
N ALA A 701 30.88 -3.41 -5.52
CA ALA A 701 31.06 -4.12 -6.78
C ALA A 701 32.35 -4.95 -6.79
N LEU A 702 33.47 -4.40 -6.31
CA LEU A 702 34.73 -5.13 -6.21
C LEU A 702 34.64 -6.32 -5.24
N PHE A 703 33.93 -6.17 -4.12
CA PHE A 703 33.67 -7.27 -3.20
C PHE A 703 32.89 -8.40 -3.88
N VAL A 704 31.83 -8.07 -4.64
CA VAL A 704 31.08 -9.06 -5.44
C VAL A 704 31.98 -9.73 -6.47
N GLY A 705 32.73 -8.96 -7.26
CA GLY A 705 33.54 -9.46 -8.37
C GLY A 705 34.80 -10.25 -7.96
N LEU A 706 35.39 -9.94 -6.81
CA LEU A 706 36.64 -10.56 -6.33
C LEU A 706 36.41 -11.63 -5.26
N VAL A 707 35.48 -11.41 -4.32
CA VAL A 707 35.23 -12.31 -3.18
C VAL A 707 34.07 -13.25 -3.49
N ILE A 708 32.87 -12.72 -3.75
CA ILE A 708 31.67 -13.55 -3.96
C ILE A 708 31.84 -14.45 -5.18
N ARG A 709 32.43 -13.91 -6.26
CA ARG A 709 32.78 -14.70 -7.45
C ARG A 709 33.50 -16.00 -7.09
N ARG A 710 34.46 -15.98 -6.16
CA ARG A 710 35.25 -17.18 -5.79
C ARG A 710 34.37 -18.32 -5.30
N TYR A 711 33.30 -17.99 -4.57
CA TYR A 711 32.33 -18.96 -4.06
C TYR A 711 31.33 -19.37 -5.15
N ALA A 712 30.97 -18.46 -6.05
CA ALA A 712 30.06 -18.73 -7.15
C ALA A 712 30.67 -19.53 -8.32
N MET A 713 32.00 -19.68 -8.41
CA MET A 713 32.65 -20.35 -9.58
C MET A 713 32.19 -21.79 -9.80
N ASN A 714 31.98 -22.56 -8.72
CA ASN A 714 31.50 -23.94 -8.83
C ASN A 714 30.04 -24.00 -9.30
N LEU A 715 29.22 -23.05 -8.82
CA LEU A 715 27.84 -22.92 -9.24
C LEU A 715 27.73 -22.48 -10.71
N ASN A 716 28.56 -21.54 -11.13
CA ASN A 716 28.62 -21.07 -12.52
C ASN A 716 29.05 -22.18 -13.47
N ALA A 717 30.00 -23.03 -13.08
CA ALA A 717 30.42 -24.17 -13.90
C ALA A 717 29.29 -25.19 -14.11
N LEU A 718 28.46 -25.43 -13.07
CA LEU A 718 27.26 -26.25 -13.17
C LEU A 718 26.25 -25.63 -14.15
N PHE A 719 25.96 -24.34 -14.01
CA PHE A 719 25.03 -23.64 -14.91
C PHE A 719 25.52 -23.64 -16.35
N ASP A 720 26.79 -23.33 -16.60
CA ASP A 720 27.38 -23.32 -17.94
C ASP A 720 27.30 -24.71 -18.60
N ARG A 721 27.46 -25.80 -17.82
CA ARG A 721 27.29 -27.17 -18.32
C ARG A 721 25.82 -27.48 -18.67
N ARG A 722 24.89 -27.18 -17.77
CA ARG A 722 23.44 -27.40 -17.95
C ARG A 722 22.85 -26.59 -19.09
N LEU A 723 23.29 -25.34 -19.25
CA LEU A 723 22.89 -24.50 -20.36
C LEU A 723 23.50 -24.99 -21.67
N GLY A 724 24.73 -25.53 -21.62
CA GLY A 724 25.38 -26.16 -22.77
C GLY A 724 24.62 -27.39 -23.27
N ASP A 725 24.04 -28.18 -22.37
CA ASP A 725 23.21 -29.35 -22.73
C ASP A 725 21.96 -28.97 -23.55
N THR A 726 21.56 -27.69 -23.58
CA THR A 726 20.37 -27.24 -24.33
C THR A 726 20.65 -26.94 -25.81
N ASP A 727 21.92 -26.83 -26.22
CA ASP A 727 22.38 -26.37 -27.55
C ASP A 727 21.78 -25.02 -28.06
N LEU A 728 20.91 -24.37 -27.26
CA LEU A 728 20.24 -23.12 -27.60
C LEU A 728 20.95 -21.89 -27.04
N MET A 729 21.74 -22.04 -25.96
CA MET A 729 22.37 -20.92 -25.25
C MET A 729 23.90 -20.91 -25.39
N ILE A 730 24.47 -19.71 -25.60
CA ILE A 730 25.91 -19.53 -25.70
C ILE A 730 26.57 -19.70 -24.32
N THR A 731 27.52 -20.64 -24.20
CA THR A 731 28.26 -20.92 -22.95
C THR A 731 29.78 -20.76 -23.11
N GLU A 732 30.45 -20.24 -22.07
CA GLU A 732 31.91 -20.06 -22.06
C GLU A 732 32.62 -21.33 -21.55
N HIS A 733 33.33 -22.04 -22.44
CA HIS A 733 34.05 -23.28 -22.12
C HIS A 733 35.46 -23.03 -21.52
N ASN A 734 35.57 -22.26 -20.43
CA ASN A 734 36.88 -22.03 -19.80
C ASN A 734 36.83 -21.80 -18.27
N SER A 735 35.96 -22.55 -17.59
CA SER A 735 35.71 -22.38 -16.16
C SER A 735 36.94 -22.69 -15.31
N MET A 736 37.43 -21.67 -14.61
CA MET A 736 38.35 -21.87 -13.50
C MET A 736 37.60 -22.52 -12.34
N VAL A 737 37.54 -23.84 -12.29
CA VAL A 737 37.02 -24.55 -11.11
C VAL A 737 38.05 -24.43 -9.98
N ASN A 738 37.60 -24.01 -8.80
CA ASN A 738 38.50 -23.81 -7.66
C ASN A 738 38.82 -25.17 -7.00
N GLU A 739 39.92 -25.82 -7.37
CA GLU A 739 40.38 -27.04 -6.70
C GLU A 739 40.75 -26.83 -5.22
N GLN A 740 40.99 -25.58 -4.79
CA GLN A 740 41.49 -25.22 -3.45
C GLN A 740 40.43 -25.21 -2.33
N VAL A 741 39.13 -25.31 -2.65
CA VAL A 741 38.09 -25.65 -1.64
C VAL A 741 37.48 -26.98 -2.03
N SER A 742 38.33 -27.94 -2.41
CA SER A 742 37.92 -29.32 -2.31
C SER A 742 37.87 -29.66 -0.82
N LEU A 743 36.69 -29.54 -0.22
CA LEU A 743 36.34 -30.44 0.88
C LEU A 743 36.77 -31.86 0.49
N ASN A 744 36.69 -32.22 -0.79
CA ASN A 744 37.26 -33.41 -1.41
C ASN A 744 38.76 -33.73 -1.14
N SER A 745 39.66 -32.81 -0.83
CA SER A 745 41.08 -33.14 -0.52
C SER A 745 41.30 -33.41 0.97
N VAL A 746 40.72 -32.59 1.84
CA VAL A 746 40.65 -32.86 3.30
C VAL A 746 39.78 -34.10 3.57
N PHE A 747 38.69 -34.25 2.83
CA PHE A 747 37.76 -35.37 2.88
C PHE A 747 38.36 -36.62 2.26
N ARG A 748 39.10 -36.59 1.13
CA ARG A 748 39.86 -37.78 0.67
C ARG A 748 40.85 -38.30 1.71
N THR A 749 41.34 -37.41 2.58
CA THR A 749 42.26 -37.76 3.69
C THR A 749 41.50 -38.22 4.95
N VAL A 750 40.21 -37.88 5.09
CA VAL A 750 39.33 -38.26 6.23
C VAL A 750 38.37 -39.42 5.86
N SER A 751 38.15 -39.69 4.57
CA SER A 751 37.20 -40.67 4.03
C SER A 751 37.71 -42.11 4.02
N ASP A 752 38.86 -42.37 4.64
CA ASP A 752 39.34 -43.72 4.91
C ASP A 752 38.57 -44.41 6.06
N SER A 753 37.73 -43.67 6.80
CA SER A 753 36.80 -44.26 7.76
C SER A 753 35.53 -44.78 7.05
N LYS A 754 35.25 -46.08 7.14
CA LYS A 754 34.02 -46.70 6.60
C LYS A 754 32.74 -46.03 7.11
N GLU A 755 32.73 -45.54 8.36
CA GLU A 755 31.56 -44.91 8.98
C GLU A 755 31.10 -43.61 8.29
N LEU A 756 32.02 -42.71 7.92
CA LEU A 756 31.64 -41.47 7.22
C LEU A 756 31.09 -41.75 5.81
N ARG A 757 31.63 -42.77 5.13
CA ARG A 757 31.18 -43.17 3.79
C ARG A 757 29.75 -43.69 3.82
N ASP A 758 29.41 -44.48 4.84
CA ASP A 758 28.04 -44.97 5.04
C ASP A 758 27.07 -43.84 5.41
N ILE A 759 27.47 -42.90 6.28
CA ILE A 759 26.62 -41.75 6.63
C ILE A 759 26.30 -40.88 5.40
N ILE A 760 27.30 -40.63 4.55
CA ILE A 760 27.14 -39.81 3.35
C ILE A 760 26.34 -40.55 2.28
N ALA A 761 26.58 -41.84 2.07
CA ALA A 761 25.78 -42.66 1.18
C ALA A 761 24.29 -42.67 1.61
N HIS A 762 24.03 -42.79 2.91
CA HIS A 762 22.67 -42.76 3.45
C HIS A 762 21.98 -41.39 3.24
N ARG A 763 22.70 -40.28 3.46
CA ARG A 763 22.18 -38.92 3.21
C ARG A 763 21.94 -38.67 1.72
N ALA A 764 22.89 -39.06 0.87
CA ALA A 764 22.77 -38.93 -0.57
C ALA A 764 21.59 -39.75 -1.12
N HIS A 765 21.40 -41.00 -0.68
CA HIS A 765 20.25 -41.80 -1.08
C HIS A 765 18.90 -41.14 -0.71
N ARG A 766 18.78 -40.60 0.53
CA ARG A 766 17.57 -39.86 0.93
C ARG A 766 17.34 -38.62 0.08
N PHE A 767 18.41 -37.90 -0.27
CA PHE A 767 18.34 -36.73 -1.13
C PHE A 767 17.90 -37.11 -2.56
N PHE A 768 18.57 -38.07 -3.21
CA PHE A 768 18.23 -38.53 -4.56
C PHE A 768 16.81 -39.12 -4.66
N ALA A 769 16.31 -39.76 -3.60
CA ALA A 769 14.92 -40.23 -3.55
C ALA A 769 13.88 -39.09 -3.51
N ARG A 770 14.24 -37.92 -2.93
CA ARG A 770 13.36 -36.74 -2.83
C ARG A 770 13.57 -35.73 -3.95
N TYR A 771 14.75 -35.72 -4.56
CA TYR A 771 15.17 -34.76 -5.59
C TYR A 771 14.13 -34.57 -6.72
N PRO A 772 13.54 -35.62 -7.33
CA PRO A 772 12.54 -35.44 -8.37
C PRO A 772 11.31 -34.65 -7.90
N LYS A 773 10.85 -34.90 -6.67
CA LYS A 773 9.73 -34.16 -6.08
C LYS A 773 10.10 -32.71 -5.77
N MET A 774 11.33 -32.47 -5.32
CA MET A 774 11.82 -31.13 -4.99
C MET A 774 11.92 -30.22 -6.22
N ILE A 775 12.43 -30.76 -7.35
CA ILE A 775 12.50 -30.02 -8.62
C ILE A 775 11.12 -29.77 -9.21
N VAL A 776 10.26 -30.79 -9.27
CA VAL A 776 8.89 -30.62 -9.80
C VAL A 776 8.12 -29.61 -8.95
N ALA A 777 8.18 -29.70 -7.63
CA ALA A 777 7.53 -28.72 -6.75
C ALA A 777 8.06 -27.29 -6.97
N GLY A 778 9.37 -27.11 -7.12
CA GLY A 778 9.96 -25.81 -7.41
C GLY A 778 9.51 -25.24 -8.76
N LEU A 779 9.53 -26.04 -9.83
CA LEU A 779 9.05 -25.63 -11.16
C LEU A 779 7.54 -25.34 -11.18
N THR A 780 6.73 -26.14 -10.47
CA THR A 780 5.30 -25.89 -10.31
C THR A 780 5.05 -24.57 -9.56
N LEU A 781 5.78 -24.31 -8.48
CA LEU A 781 5.69 -23.03 -7.78
C LEU A 781 6.14 -21.86 -8.65
N LEU A 782 7.22 -22.01 -9.42
CA LEU A 782 7.74 -20.98 -10.32
C LEU A 782 6.74 -20.58 -11.41
N THR A 783 5.80 -21.46 -11.77
CA THR A 783 4.77 -21.20 -12.78
C THR A 783 3.46 -20.73 -12.16
N VAL A 784 2.98 -21.44 -11.13
CA VAL A 784 1.68 -21.18 -10.49
C VAL A 784 1.69 -19.89 -9.68
N LEU A 785 2.74 -19.65 -8.89
CA LEU A 785 2.75 -18.59 -7.90
C LEU A 785 2.87 -17.18 -8.54
N PRO A 786 3.68 -17.00 -9.61
CA PRO A 786 3.56 -15.84 -10.50
C PRO A 786 2.19 -15.59 -11.08
N PHE A 787 1.50 -16.63 -11.54
CA PHE A 787 0.16 -16.49 -12.10
C PHE A 787 -0.86 -16.06 -11.04
N VAL A 788 -0.73 -16.59 -9.82
CA VAL A 788 -1.57 -16.17 -8.67
C VAL A 788 -1.35 -14.70 -8.35
N PHE A 789 -0.10 -14.22 -8.23
CA PHE A 789 0.16 -12.81 -7.99
C PHE A 789 -0.29 -11.91 -9.15
N LEU A 790 -0.16 -12.39 -10.39
CA LEU A 790 -0.67 -11.69 -11.55
C LEU A 790 -2.19 -11.54 -11.50
N VAL A 791 -2.95 -12.57 -11.10
CA VAL A 791 -4.40 -12.46 -10.90
C VAL A 791 -4.72 -11.54 -9.72
N LEU A 792 -4.00 -11.65 -8.60
CA LEU A 792 -4.19 -10.77 -7.43
C LEU A 792 -3.92 -9.30 -7.75
N LEU A 793 -2.99 -8.99 -8.67
CA LEU A 793 -2.74 -7.63 -9.15
C LEU A 793 -3.98 -6.98 -9.81
N PHE A 794 -4.89 -7.78 -10.37
CA PHE A 794 -6.16 -7.29 -10.93
C PHE A 794 -7.28 -7.16 -9.90
N VAL A 795 -7.22 -7.93 -8.80
CA VAL A 795 -8.29 -8.00 -7.79
C VAL A 795 -8.02 -7.06 -6.60
N THR A 796 -6.75 -6.89 -6.22
CA THR A 796 -6.36 -6.14 -5.02
C THR A 796 -6.06 -4.67 -5.33
N GLN A 797 -6.27 -3.79 -4.36
CA GLN A 797 -5.91 -2.36 -4.50
C GLN A 797 -4.40 -2.10 -4.29
N GLU A 798 -3.73 -2.94 -3.48
CA GLU A 798 -2.31 -2.84 -3.13
C GLU A 798 -1.37 -3.41 -4.21
N LYS A 799 -1.42 -2.84 -5.42
CA LYS A 799 -0.70 -3.37 -6.60
C LYS A 799 0.81 -3.43 -6.41
N ILE A 800 1.40 -2.43 -5.75
CA ILE A 800 2.85 -2.37 -5.55
C ILE A 800 3.30 -3.53 -4.64
N ALA A 801 2.62 -3.75 -3.51
CA ALA A 801 2.94 -4.83 -2.58
C ALA A 801 2.88 -6.20 -3.27
N MET A 802 1.87 -6.43 -4.11
CA MET A 802 1.73 -7.65 -4.90
C MET A 802 2.85 -7.80 -5.92
N LEU A 803 3.23 -6.72 -6.62
CA LEU A 803 4.34 -6.75 -7.58
C LEU A 803 5.69 -7.04 -6.89
N THR A 804 5.97 -6.44 -5.74
CA THR A 804 7.16 -6.76 -4.95
C THR A 804 7.16 -8.20 -4.46
N SER A 805 6.03 -8.68 -3.94
CA SER A 805 5.89 -10.07 -3.47
C SER A 805 6.05 -11.06 -4.62
N TRP A 806 5.55 -10.70 -5.80
CA TRP A 806 5.69 -11.47 -7.03
C TRP A 806 7.17 -11.62 -7.41
N ILE A 807 7.90 -10.51 -7.52
CA ILE A 807 9.34 -10.53 -7.86
C ILE A 807 10.13 -11.31 -6.79
N LEU A 808 9.90 -11.04 -5.51
CA LEU A 808 10.58 -11.73 -4.41
C LEU A 808 10.34 -13.23 -4.43
N SER A 809 9.12 -13.66 -4.74
CA SER A 809 8.79 -15.08 -4.81
C SER A 809 9.54 -15.81 -5.93
N ILE A 810 9.68 -15.18 -7.10
CA ILE A 810 10.47 -15.72 -8.22
C ILE A 810 11.92 -15.88 -7.76
N ILE A 811 12.51 -14.83 -7.18
CA ILE A 811 13.90 -14.85 -6.69
C ILE A 811 14.10 -15.98 -5.66
N LEU A 812 13.18 -16.15 -4.71
CA LEU A 812 13.27 -17.18 -3.67
C LEU A 812 13.13 -18.60 -4.24
N ILE A 813 12.22 -18.81 -5.18
CA ILE A 813 12.01 -20.12 -5.83
C ILE A 813 13.20 -20.47 -6.71
N ASP A 814 13.73 -19.51 -7.47
CA ASP A 814 14.95 -19.68 -8.27
C ASP A 814 16.14 -20.01 -7.37
N ALA A 815 16.34 -19.27 -6.27
CA ALA A 815 17.37 -19.57 -5.28
C ALA A 815 17.23 -20.99 -4.70
N TYR A 816 16.00 -21.43 -4.39
CA TYR A 816 15.73 -22.79 -3.95
C TYR A 816 16.11 -23.84 -5.01
N LEU A 817 15.70 -23.65 -6.27
CA LEU A 817 16.04 -24.56 -7.37
C LEU A 817 17.55 -24.63 -7.61
N ILE A 818 18.23 -23.49 -7.56
CA ILE A 818 19.70 -23.36 -7.63
C ILE A 818 20.36 -24.21 -6.54
N VAL A 819 19.90 -24.11 -5.29
CA VAL A 819 20.46 -24.85 -4.15
C VAL A 819 20.23 -26.35 -4.28
N VAL A 820 19.04 -26.77 -4.73
CA VAL A 820 18.70 -28.19 -4.93
C VAL A 820 19.59 -28.80 -6.02
N GLU A 821 19.79 -28.11 -7.13
CA GLU A 821 20.64 -28.61 -8.22
C GLU A 821 22.12 -28.67 -7.80
N TYR A 822 22.61 -27.65 -7.08
CA TYR A 822 23.96 -27.66 -6.53
C TYR A 822 24.19 -28.82 -5.54
N ALA A 823 23.22 -29.10 -4.67
CA ALA A 823 23.28 -30.23 -3.74
C ALA A 823 23.32 -31.57 -4.48
N ARG A 824 22.54 -31.72 -5.57
CA ARG A 824 22.58 -32.91 -6.43
C ARG A 824 23.97 -33.14 -7.01
N GLU A 825 24.54 -32.11 -7.64
CA GLU A 825 25.86 -32.22 -8.26
C GLU A 825 26.94 -32.55 -7.22
N THR A 826 26.85 -31.94 -6.04
CA THR A 826 27.76 -32.20 -4.92
C THR A 826 27.69 -33.66 -4.45
N TYR A 827 26.49 -34.21 -4.23
CA TYR A 827 26.33 -35.61 -3.82
C TYR A 827 26.71 -36.60 -4.95
N ALA A 828 26.45 -36.26 -6.21
CA ALA A 828 26.85 -37.08 -7.36
C ALA A 828 28.38 -37.19 -7.48
N MET A 829 29.09 -36.06 -7.32
CA MET A 829 30.55 -36.03 -7.28
C MET A 829 31.13 -36.77 -6.07
N GLN A 830 30.50 -36.68 -4.88
CA GLN A 830 30.95 -37.37 -3.67
C GLN A 830 30.80 -38.90 -3.74
N LEU A 831 29.81 -39.41 -4.45
CA LEU A 831 29.59 -40.85 -4.63
C LEU A 831 30.47 -41.48 -5.73
N GLY A 832 31.32 -40.68 -6.40
CA GLY A 832 32.15 -41.17 -7.51
C GLY A 832 31.34 -41.61 -8.72
N VAL A 833 30.04 -41.31 -8.76
CA VAL A 833 29.16 -41.56 -9.90
C VAL A 833 29.40 -40.42 -10.88
N SER A 834 30.54 -40.46 -11.57
CA SER A 834 30.77 -39.59 -12.72
C SER A 834 29.77 -39.99 -13.81
N ALA A 835 28.74 -39.16 -13.96
CA ALA A 835 27.74 -39.18 -15.02
C ALA A 835 26.90 -40.46 -15.13
N MET A 836 25.87 -40.60 -14.28
CA MET A 836 24.60 -41.06 -14.84
C MET A 836 23.87 -39.82 -15.34
N SER A 837 23.62 -39.73 -16.64
CA SER A 837 22.79 -38.67 -17.22
C SER A 837 21.42 -38.65 -16.53
N ALA A 838 20.76 -37.48 -16.49
CA ALA A 838 19.40 -37.39 -15.92
C ALA A 838 18.44 -38.40 -16.58
N ASP A 839 18.68 -38.71 -17.86
CA ASP A 839 17.97 -39.71 -18.64
C ASP A 839 18.34 -41.15 -18.29
N GLU A 840 19.60 -41.47 -17.97
CA GLU A 840 19.98 -42.81 -17.45
C GLU A 840 19.40 -43.09 -16.09
N PHE A 841 19.43 -42.12 -15.16
CA PHE A 841 18.80 -42.30 -13.86
C PHE A 841 17.27 -42.37 -13.96
N ARG A 842 16.68 -41.58 -14.88
CA ARG A 842 15.25 -41.66 -15.20
C ARG A 842 14.89 -43.00 -15.82
N ASN A 843 15.69 -43.55 -16.74
CA ASN A 843 15.47 -44.88 -17.32
C ASN A 843 15.66 -46.02 -16.31
N VAL A 844 16.66 -45.93 -15.42
CA VAL A 844 16.88 -46.92 -14.36
C VAL A 844 15.74 -46.91 -13.34
N MET A 845 15.19 -45.74 -12.99
CA MET A 845 14.02 -45.64 -12.11
C MET A 845 12.70 -45.99 -12.81
N LEU A 846 12.50 -45.63 -14.08
CA LEU A 846 11.29 -45.99 -14.83
C LEU A 846 11.24 -47.49 -15.13
N ASN A 847 12.36 -48.12 -15.49
CA ASN A 847 12.44 -49.58 -15.64
C ASN A 847 12.37 -50.30 -14.29
N GLY A 848 12.87 -49.70 -13.20
CA GLY A 848 12.67 -50.20 -11.83
C GLY A 848 11.21 -50.13 -11.35
N TYR A 849 10.43 -49.16 -11.84
CA TYR A 849 9.00 -49.04 -11.55
C TYR A 849 8.13 -49.95 -12.43
N ALA A 850 8.55 -50.28 -13.66
CA ALA A 850 7.87 -51.23 -14.53
C ALA A 850 7.83 -52.65 -13.94
N TRP A 851 8.89 -53.05 -13.21
CA TRP A 851 8.96 -54.39 -12.59
C TRP A 851 8.01 -54.56 -11.39
N ARG A 852 7.55 -53.46 -10.76
CA ARG A 852 6.57 -53.51 -9.65
C ARG A 852 5.11 -53.45 -10.08
N ARG A 853 4.80 -53.22 -11.36
CA ARG A 853 3.42 -53.15 -11.84
C ARG A 853 2.91 -54.44 -12.49
N PHE A 854 3.78 -55.43 -12.75
CA PHE A 854 3.38 -56.67 -13.45
C PHE A 854 3.49 -57.99 -12.66
N HIS A 855 3.97 -58.00 -11.41
CA HIS A 855 3.84 -59.19 -10.56
C HIS A 855 3.38 -58.84 -9.15
N GLY A 856 2.08 -58.61 -9.02
CA GLY A 856 1.35 -58.77 -7.77
C GLY A 856 0.40 -59.97 -7.89
N HIS A 857 0.78 -61.10 -7.27
CA HIS A 857 -0.03 -62.19 -6.70
C HIS A 857 0.46 -63.59 -7.06
N GLY A 858 0.99 -64.30 -6.05
CA GLY A 858 1.24 -65.73 -6.08
C GLY A 858 2.10 -66.17 -4.90
N ARG A 859 1.55 -66.96 -3.99
CA ARG A 859 2.16 -67.45 -2.74
C ARG A 859 3.09 -68.66 -2.96
N HIS A 860 3.96 -68.86 -1.96
CA HIS A 860 4.59 -70.10 -1.46
C HIS A 860 5.86 -70.72 -2.12
N GLU A 861 6.85 -70.85 -1.23
CA GLU A 861 7.81 -71.95 -0.99
C GLU A 861 8.95 -72.36 -1.95
N ALA A 862 10.16 -72.34 -1.35
CA ALA A 862 11.29 -73.27 -1.43
C ALA A 862 12.03 -73.52 -2.77
N ALA A 863 13.32 -73.15 -2.82
CA ALA A 863 14.45 -74.10 -2.95
C ALA A 863 15.81 -73.38 -3.09
N MET A 864 16.85 -74.00 -2.53
CA MET A 864 18.28 -73.68 -2.64
C MET A 864 18.80 -73.68 -4.08
N GLY A 865 19.88 -72.94 -4.35
CA GLY A 865 20.77 -73.21 -5.49
C GLY A 865 21.74 -72.08 -5.87
N SER A 866 22.96 -72.14 -5.33
CA SER A 866 24.25 -71.77 -5.94
C SER A 866 24.40 -70.52 -6.87
N ASN A 867 25.20 -69.57 -6.38
CA ASN A 867 26.08 -68.66 -7.15
C ASN A 867 27.18 -69.50 -7.90
N PRO A 868 28.07 -68.95 -8.78
CA PRO A 868 28.18 -67.64 -9.45
C PRO A 868 28.41 -67.75 -10.99
N ASP A 869 28.41 -66.65 -11.76
CA ASP A 869 29.61 -66.28 -12.55
C ASP A 869 29.57 -64.90 -13.22
N ILE A 870 30.77 -64.34 -13.34
CA ILE A 870 31.16 -63.02 -13.83
C ILE A 870 31.81 -63.17 -15.22
N GLY A 871 31.60 -62.21 -16.13
CA GLY A 871 32.30 -62.08 -17.43
C GLY A 871 31.52 -62.70 -18.59
N GLU A 872 31.36 -62.13 -19.78
CA GLU A 872 32.34 -61.47 -20.64
C GLU A 872 31.64 -60.66 -21.76
N THR A 873 32.21 -59.49 -22.06
CA THR A 873 32.49 -58.89 -23.38
C THR A 873 31.66 -59.20 -24.65
N THR A 874 31.09 -58.12 -25.19
CA THR A 874 31.22 -57.59 -26.58
C THR A 874 30.86 -58.42 -27.85
N GLU A 875 30.27 -57.70 -28.80
CA GLU A 875 30.16 -57.90 -30.27
C GLU A 875 28.98 -58.69 -30.86
N ARG A 876 28.12 -57.94 -31.60
CA ARG A 876 27.75 -58.09 -33.04
C ARG A 876 26.32 -57.54 -33.23
N LEU A 877 26.15 -56.34 -33.80
CA LEU A 877 25.97 -56.03 -35.23
C LEU A 877 24.82 -56.77 -35.92
N THR A 878 23.98 -55.97 -36.60
CA THR A 878 23.04 -56.29 -37.71
C THR A 878 21.67 -56.90 -37.30
N LEU A 879 20.51 -56.59 -37.91
CA LEU A 879 20.14 -55.89 -39.14
C LEU A 879 18.58 -55.84 -39.23
N PHE A 880 18.05 -54.94 -40.08
CA PHE A 880 16.68 -54.85 -40.63
C PHE A 880 15.53 -54.55 -39.64
N GLY A 881 14.57 -53.66 -39.94
CA GLY A 881 14.13 -53.14 -41.22
C GLY A 881 12.69 -53.55 -41.48
N ASP A 882 11.84 -52.53 -41.56
CA ASP A 882 10.61 -52.43 -42.35
C ASP A 882 9.24 -52.86 -41.82
N GLN A 883 8.32 -51.90 -42.03
CA GLN A 883 6.90 -52.02 -42.40
C GLN A 883 5.91 -52.65 -41.41
N ALA A 884 4.62 -52.31 -41.38
CA ALA A 884 3.76 -51.21 -41.80
C ALA A 884 2.35 -51.70 -41.43
N ALA A 885 1.37 -50.79 -41.48
CA ALA A 885 -0.06 -51.07 -41.67
C ALA A 885 -0.89 -51.54 -40.45
N GLU A 886 -1.57 -50.56 -39.85
CA GLU A 886 -3.02 -50.61 -39.59
C GLU A 886 -3.81 -51.10 -40.83
N PRO A 887 -5.03 -51.68 -40.72
CA PRO A 887 -6.19 -50.87 -40.31
C PRO A 887 -7.44 -51.60 -39.72
N THR A 888 -8.45 -50.77 -39.45
CA THR A 888 -9.91 -51.01 -39.41
C THR A 888 -10.61 -51.59 -38.16
N ALA A 889 -11.17 -50.68 -37.35
CA ALA A 889 -12.59 -50.31 -37.25
C ALA A 889 -13.74 -51.36 -37.06
N HIS A 890 -14.56 -51.05 -36.04
CA HIS A 890 -16.04 -51.09 -35.93
C HIS A 890 -16.81 -52.32 -35.36
N THR A 891 -17.65 -51.95 -34.37
CA THR A 891 -19.03 -52.39 -34.03
C THR A 891 -19.31 -53.65 -33.19
N ALA A 892 -19.66 -53.39 -31.92
CA ALA A 892 -21.00 -53.49 -31.29
C ALA A 892 -21.74 -54.84 -31.10
N GLN A 893 -22.35 -54.93 -29.89
CA GLN A 893 -23.52 -55.73 -29.46
C GLN A 893 -23.30 -57.25 -29.25
N SER A 894 -23.89 -57.96 -28.27
CA SER A 894 -24.89 -57.70 -27.21
C SER A 894 -25.08 -58.96 -26.35
N GLY A 895 -25.62 -58.79 -25.12
CA GLY A 895 -26.45 -59.78 -24.40
C GLY A 895 -25.72 -60.87 -23.60
N GLN A 896 -26.21 -61.39 -22.47
CA GLN A 896 -27.42 -61.15 -21.67
C GLN A 896 -27.34 -62.03 -20.39
N SER A 897 -28.25 -61.78 -19.44
CA SER A 897 -28.64 -62.57 -18.24
C SER A 897 -27.82 -62.37 -16.96
N GLY A 898 -28.41 -62.11 -15.79
CA GLY A 898 -29.82 -61.94 -15.43
C GLY A 898 -29.97 -61.87 -13.91
N GLN A 899 -30.95 -61.07 -13.46
CA GLN A 899 -31.78 -61.19 -12.23
C GLN A 899 -31.08 -61.26 -10.85
N SER A 900 -31.58 -60.66 -9.76
CA SER A 900 -32.89 -60.08 -9.43
C SER A 900 -32.81 -59.38 -8.05
N GLY A 901 -33.76 -58.47 -7.80
CA GLY A 901 -34.29 -58.14 -6.47
C GLY A 901 -33.67 -56.90 -5.80
N GLN A 902 -34.15 -55.67 -6.04
CA GLN A 902 -35.31 -55.02 -5.38
C GLN A 902 -35.21 -55.03 -3.85
N SER A 903 -35.50 -53.98 -3.10
CA SER A 903 -36.12 -52.65 -3.29
C SER A 903 -36.11 -52.04 -1.86
N GLY A 904 -36.31 -50.76 -1.58
CA GLY A 904 -36.69 -49.57 -2.33
C GLY A 904 -36.42 -48.37 -1.40
N GLN A 905 -36.13 -47.20 -2.00
CA GLN A 905 -37.01 -46.03 -2.01
C GLN A 905 -37.07 -45.29 -0.66
N SER A 906 -37.04 -43.97 -0.57
CA SER A 906 -37.03 -42.79 -1.45
C SER A 906 -36.98 -41.61 -0.46
N GLY A 907 -36.59 -40.37 -0.74
CA GLY A 907 -36.33 -39.61 -1.95
C GLY A 907 -36.37 -38.12 -1.55
N GLN A 908 -35.98 -37.27 -2.51
CA GLN A 908 -36.13 -35.81 -2.53
C GLN A 908 -35.21 -35.04 -1.55
N GLY A 909 -34.53 -33.97 -1.94
CA GLY A 909 -34.58 -33.18 -3.17
C GLY A 909 -34.30 -31.71 -2.80
N GLY A 910 -33.90 -30.92 -3.80
CA GLY A 910 -34.03 -29.46 -3.72
C GLY A 910 -32.73 -28.69 -3.51
N ALA A 911 -32.35 -28.02 -4.58
CA ALA A 911 -31.39 -26.93 -4.67
C ALA A 911 -31.50 -25.88 -3.56
N ARG A 912 -30.34 -25.42 -3.08
CA ARG A 912 -29.91 -24.01 -3.12
C ARG A 912 -28.40 -23.89 -2.92
#